data_AF-A0A7H8R9P0-F1
#
_entry.id   AF-A0A7H8R9P0-F1
#
_cell.length_a   1.000
_cell.length_b   1.000
_cell.length_c   1.000
_cell.angle_alpha   90.00
_cell.angle_beta   90.00
_cell.angle_gamma   90.00
#
_symmetry.space_group_name_H-M   'P 1'
#
loop_
_entity.id
_entity.type
_entity.pdbx_description
1 polymer ?
#
loop_
_entity_poly.entity_id
_entity_poly.type
_entity_poly.pdbx_seq_one_letter_code
_entity_poly.pdbx_strand_id
1 'polypeptide(L)'
;MSSFTLKTYIYKVVDNLSLSVDVFIPPDFLEKTGVIVLHFHGGFLILTHSNYVRPGQILKVPVNNITKQPEDICRASETGKAIDGYMFPENLSADKRFHWIAALHVVAKIPDILTRIPGLAARINTEGVGVIPESYRALFPATFGITAKLPQVALIHGDRDGFVGFQQSVETGQKLQQHVVKVLLEIAEGQDHGFDVQDDIDVDVVGINGPRFLPNLSRIIKFLEERLILDNQGSTSKIANRGELLTSIGNRFFHSFSKVPGPALASISQIWRDIRYFQGTWHDDVVSLHKEYGKVVRIAPNEVSFVDATALKSLYGIGKVSQKSNWYDTWKIPNMTVSFFAATEPKVHRHLRSRVSNAYSMSSILAMEPFIQEVASELWARFREFSRSPEPVPLHIWGNYFTFDVVGQLSLGGKIGFVERGEDVSGIIKSIHDGFYLMANMGNVPLQMFWLNNSISQWMVKKFGGKRLNSFNVFLQWLEERVTERMTNGLGDKRKDMLQHFIEAKDMSGQPVKKEDVMIEGVNILGAGADTTSISILAVLGAIMIHPQAKRKLQEEIDQAYKDLNLEGNNQEIEFKDAEKLPYLAAVLKESMRLHPSISYQLPRIVPSPGIKIGEHFIKQGSICGISATSMNRSKEIFGPDAEEWRPERWIALTEEDQKQISNMNGYLTTFGMGARSCVGKNIALVEVHKFIAQFFRHFDASVVNEERPWVTKSQWFSIQKEFWVTIKDRGV
;
A
#
# COMPACT_ATOMS: atom_id res chain seq x y z
N MET A 1 7.09 31.14 16.06
CA MET A 1 6.22 30.48 17.05
C MET A 1 5.22 31.51 17.53
N SER A 2 3.98 31.46 17.07
CA SER A 2 2.88 32.29 17.59
C SER A 2 2.39 31.67 18.91
N SER A 3 2.33 32.46 19.98
CA SER A 3 1.94 32.00 21.31
C SER A 3 0.43 31.78 21.41
N PHE A 4 -0.02 30.54 21.67
CA PHE A 4 -1.39 30.24 22.07
C PHE A 4 -1.59 30.59 23.55
N THR A 5 -2.80 31.02 23.91
CA THR A 5 -3.14 31.22 25.33
C THR A 5 -3.87 29.99 25.83
N LEU A 6 -3.25 29.21 26.72
CA LEU A 6 -3.88 28.08 27.40
C LEU A 6 -4.70 28.60 28.58
N LYS A 7 -6.00 28.27 28.63
CA LYS A 7 -6.87 28.50 29.78
C LYS A 7 -7.46 27.19 30.27
N THR A 8 -7.16 26.85 31.51
CA THR A 8 -7.69 25.69 32.22
C THR A 8 -8.95 26.07 32.98
N TYR A 9 -10.05 25.37 32.73
CA TYR A 9 -11.33 25.57 33.40
C TYR A 9 -11.65 24.35 34.26
N ILE A 10 -11.84 24.56 35.56
CA ILE A 10 -12.24 23.49 36.48
C ILE A 10 -13.77 23.38 36.43
N TYR A 11 -14.25 22.27 35.91
CA TYR A 11 -15.69 22.05 35.69
C TYR A 11 -16.39 21.57 36.96
N LYS A 12 -15.74 20.73 37.77
CA LYS A 12 -16.27 20.29 39.08
C LYS A 12 -15.15 19.78 39.98
N VAL A 13 -15.33 19.93 41.30
CA VAL A 13 -14.44 19.35 42.32
C VAL A 13 -15.29 18.53 43.28
N VAL A 14 -14.86 17.30 43.58
CA VAL A 14 -15.50 16.42 44.57
C VAL A 14 -14.41 15.74 45.38
N ASP A 15 -14.52 15.78 46.71
CA ASP A 15 -13.58 15.17 47.67
C ASP A 15 -12.10 15.47 47.38
N ASN A 16 -11.78 16.76 47.16
CA ASN A 16 -10.47 17.32 46.84
C ASN A 16 -9.85 16.88 45.49
N LEU A 17 -10.60 16.24 44.60
CA LEU A 17 -10.19 15.98 43.21
C LEU A 17 -10.97 16.87 42.25
N SER A 18 -10.25 17.63 41.43
CA SER A 18 -10.81 18.55 40.44
C SER A 18 -10.74 17.99 39.02
N LEU A 19 -11.86 18.07 38.30
CA LEU A 19 -11.91 17.83 36.86
C LEU A 19 -11.68 19.16 36.15
N SER A 20 -10.54 19.30 35.49
CA SER A 20 -10.16 20.47 34.69
C SER A 20 -10.12 20.17 33.19
N VAL A 21 -10.46 21.17 32.39
CA VAL A 21 -10.43 21.14 30.93
C VAL A 21 -9.52 22.26 30.43
N ASP A 22 -8.51 21.89 29.66
CA ASP A 22 -7.52 22.79 29.08
C ASP A 22 -7.95 23.24 27.68
N VAL A 23 -8.12 24.54 27.49
CA VAL A 23 -8.56 25.13 26.22
C VAL A 23 -7.46 26.04 25.67
N PHE A 24 -6.98 25.71 24.47
CA PHE A 24 -5.98 26.51 23.75
C PHE A 24 -6.66 27.49 22.80
N ILE A 25 -6.51 28.79 23.07
CA ILE A 25 -7.19 29.84 22.31
C ILE A 25 -6.20 30.53 21.36
N PRO A 26 -6.48 30.58 20.04
CA PRO A 26 -5.68 31.34 19.08
C PRO A 26 -5.82 32.86 19.28
N PRO A 27 -4.84 33.68 18.87
CA PRO A 27 -4.86 35.14 19.09
C PRO A 27 -6.05 35.88 18.47
N ASP A 28 -6.62 35.36 17.38
CA ASP A 28 -7.64 36.05 16.58
C ASP A 28 -9.09 35.59 16.89
N PHE A 29 -9.31 34.86 17.99
CA PHE A 29 -10.65 34.39 18.37
C PHE A 29 -11.50 35.53 18.98
N LEU A 30 -12.53 35.97 18.25
CA LEU A 30 -13.43 37.05 18.67
C LEU A 30 -14.56 36.52 19.59
N GLU A 31 -14.52 36.89 20.88
CA GLU A 31 -15.44 36.46 21.96
C GLU A 31 -16.95 36.74 21.74
N LYS A 32 -17.36 37.48 20.70
CA LYS A 32 -18.75 37.99 20.57
C LYS A 32 -19.78 37.07 19.91
N THR A 33 -19.43 35.84 19.49
CA THR A 33 -20.39 34.89 18.90
C THR A 33 -20.57 33.61 19.72
N GLY A 34 -20.16 33.63 20.99
CA GLY A 34 -20.01 32.49 21.90
C GLY A 34 -21.12 31.43 21.92
N VAL A 35 -20.98 30.42 21.06
CA VAL A 35 -21.58 29.09 21.25
C VAL A 35 -20.54 28.04 20.92
N ILE A 36 -20.32 27.11 21.85
CA ILE A 36 -19.49 25.92 21.69
C ILE A 36 -20.43 24.72 21.67
N VAL A 37 -20.39 23.92 20.61
CA VAL A 37 -21.15 22.67 20.50
C VAL A 37 -20.20 21.51 20.81
N LEU A 38 -20.60 20.62 21.71
CA LEU A 38 -19.87 19.41 22.06
C LEU A 38 -20.58 18.19 21.46
N HIS A 39 -19.79 17.33 20.81
CA HIS A 39 -20.28 16.15 20.11
C HIS A 39 -19.97 14.88 20.92
N PHE A 40 -20.98 14.03 21.12
CA PHE A 40 -20.82 12.68 21.65
C PHE A 40 -21.45 11.68 20.68
N HIS A 41 -20.85 10.51 20.52
CA HIS A 41 -21.38 9.47 19.64
C HIS A 41 -22.68 8.91 20.23
N GLY A 42 -23.81 9.30 19.62
CA GLY A 42 -25.15 8.83 19.99
C GLY A 42 -26.26 9.90 19.92
N GLY A 43 -25.94 11.19 19.80
CA GLY A 43 -26.94 12.26 19.66
C GLY A 43 -26.39 13.65 19.94
N PHE A 44 -27.16 14.69 19.61
CA PHE A 44 -26.80 16.09 19.84
C PHE A 44 -27.35 16.58 21.19
N LEU A 45 -26.52 17.26 21.99
CA LEU A 45 -26.98 18.05 23.13
C LEU A 45 -26.90 19.54 22.81
N ILE A 46 -28.06 20.21 22.78
CA ILE A 46 -28.16 21.67 22.61
C ILE A 46 -28.37 22.30 23.98
N LEU A 47 -27.39 23.04 24.47
CA LEU A 47 -27.56 23.93 25.62
C LEU A 47 -27.78 25.35 25.10
N THR A 48 -29.03 25.80 25.07
CA THR A 48 -29.34 27.22 24.86
C THR A 48 -29.97 27.79 26.12
N HIS A 49 -29.36 28.83 26.69
CA HIS A 49 -29.91 29.59 27.80
C HIS A 49 -30.66 30.85 27.35
N SER A 50 -31.76 31.07 28.08
CA SER A 50 -32.41 32.33 28.47
C SER A 50 -32.20 33.56 27.58
N ASN A 51 -33.21 33.91 26.77
CA ASN A 51 -33.82 35.24 26.81
C ASN A 51 -35.21 35.22 26.17
N TYR A 52 -36.14 35.88 26.86
CA TYR A 52 -37.59 35.83 26.71
C TYR A 52 -38.11 36.43 25.38
N VAL A 53 -39.04 35.73 24.72
CA VAL A 53 -40.11 36.33 23.92
C VAL A 53 -41.40 36.17 24.71
N ARG A 54 -42.12 37.26 25.01
CA ARG A 54 -43.35 37.20 25.82
C ARG A 54 -44.56 36.79 24.95
N PRO A 55 -45.49 35.97 25.48
CA PRO A 55 -46.76 35.70 24.81
C PRO A 55 -47.50 37.01 24.48
N GLY A 56 -47.76 37.26 23.19
CA GLY A 56 -48.42 38.49 22.69
C GLY A 56 -47.56 39.41 21.83
N GLN A 57 -46.25 39.16 21.68
CA GLN A 57 -45.40 39.97 20.81
C GLN A 57 -45.50 39.48 19.35
N ILE A 58 -46.20 40.26 18.50
CA ILE A 58 -46.31 39.98 17.06
C ILE A 58 -45.00 40.42 16.37
N LEU A 59 -44.22 39.45 15.89
CA LEU A 59 -43.10 39.71 14.98
C LEU A 59 -43.66 39.87 13.56
N LYS A 60 -43.79 41.12 13.09
CA LYS A 60 -44.21 41.44 11.72
C LYS A 60 -43.00 41.63 10.82
N VAL A 61 -42.78 40.69 9.90
CA VAL A 61 -42.43 41.00 8.48
C VAL A 61 -43.09 39.91 7.60
N PRO A 62 -43.84 40.27 6.54
CA PRO A 62 -44.79 39.36 5.90
C PRO A 62 -44.16 38.59 4.73
N VAL A 63 -44.57 37.33 4.57
CA VAL A 63 -44.70 36.71 3.24
C VAL A 63 -46.14 36.25 3.12
N ASN A 64 -46.89 36.85 2.21
CA ASN A 64 -48.29 36.54 1.97
C ASN A 64 -48.45 35.14 1.35
N ASN A 65 -49.56 34.48 1.72
CA ASN A 65 -50.18 33.34 1.03
C ASN A 65 -49.56 31.93 1.11
N ILE A 66 -49.17 31.44 2.29
CA ILE A 66 -49.23 29.97 2.52
C ILE A 66 -49.65 29.67 3.96
N THR A 67 -50.95 29.78 4.23
CA THR A 67 -51.54 29.06 5.36
C THR A 67 -52.70 28.26 4.80
N LYS A 68 -52.48 26.98 4.49
CA LYS A 68 -53.60 26.06 4.30
C LYS A 68 -54.09 25.65 5.69
N GLN A 69 -55.40 25.70 5.88
CA GLN A 69 -56.02 25.40 7.16
C GLN A 69 -55.85 23.90 7.47
N PRO A 70 -55.69 23.51 8.74
CA PRO A 70 -55.57 22.10 9.15
C PRO A 70 -56.70 21.21 8.61
N GLU A 71 -57.89 21.78 8.40
CA GLU A 71 -59.07 21.13 7.82
C GLU A 71 -58.83 20.65 6.37
N ASP A 72 -58.03 21.38 5.59
CA ASP A 72 -57.67 21.01 4.21
C ASP A 72 -56.67 19.84 4.15
N ILE A 73 -55.83 19.71 5.19
CA ILE A 73 -54.88 18.60 5.35
C ILE A 73 -55.63 17.34 5.77
N CYS A 74 -56.61 17.45 6.67
CA CYS A 74 -57.47 16.33 7.06
C CYS A 74 -58.31 15.81 5.87
N ARG A 75 -58.91 16.71 5.07
CA ARG A 75 -59.67 16.34 3.84
C ARG A 75 -58.82 15.65 2.78
N ALA A 76 -57.54 16.00 2.67
CA ALA A 76 -56.62 15.38 1.73
C ALA A 76 -56.28 13.93 2.11
N SER A 77 -56.22 13.64 3.41
CA SER A 77 -56.00 12.27 3.92
C SER A 77 -57.18 11.35 3.64
N GLU A 78 -58.42 11.87 3.66
CA GLU A 78 -59.64 11.11 3.39
C GLU A 78 -59.88 10.85 1.89
N THR A 79 -59.30 11.68 1.00
CA THR A 79 -59.53 11.61 -0.45
C THR A 79 -58.34 11.06 -1.26
N GLY A 80 -57.19 10.82 -0.62
CA GLY A 80 -56.03 10.19 -1.24
C GLY A 80 -55.25 11.04 -2.24
N LYS A 81 -55.45 12.36 -2.30
CA LYS A 81 -54.66 13.27 -3.15
C LYS A 81 -53.55 13.96 -2.36
N ALA A 82 -52.31 13.87 -2.86
CA ALA A 82 -51.13 14.52 -2.26
C ALA A 82 -51.20 16.06 -2.36
N ILE A 83 -50.73 16.75 -1.31
CA ILE A 83 -50.56 18.20 -1.29
C ILE A 83 -49.08 18.50 -1.00
N ASP A 84 -48.41 19.24 -1.88
CA ASP A 84 -47.02 19.65 -1.71
C ASP A 84 -46.87 20.73 -0.61
N GLY A 85 -45.94 20.50 0.31
CA GLY A 85 -45.67 21.41 1.44
C GLY A 85 -44.79 22.62 1.09
N TYR A 86 -44.18 22.66 -0.10
CA TYR A 86 -43.41 23.81 -0.59
C TYR A 86 -43.26 23.78 -2.12
N MET A 87 -43.38 24.93 -2.79
CA MET A 87 -43.19 25.01 -4.25
C MET A 87 -41.72 24.97 -4.63
N PHE A 88 -41.40 24.13 -5.62
CA PHE A 88 -40.09 24.08 -6.28
C PHE A 88 -39.84 25.40 -7.04
N PRO A 89 -38.74 26.13 -6.80
CA PRO A 89 -38.55 27.45 -7.40
C PRO A 89 -38.28 27.36 -8.90
N GLU A 90 -38.81 28.30 -9.67
CA GLU A 90 -38.73 28.31 -11.15
C GLU A 90 -37.32 28.60 -11.69
N ASN A 91 -36.44 29.28 -10.94
CA ASN A 91 -35.06 29.57 -11.36
C ASN A 91 -34.02 29.18 -10.30
N LEU A 92 -33.49 27.97 -10.45
CA LEU A 92 -32.70 27.24 -9.46
C LEU A 92 -31.27 27.80 -9.26
N SER A 93 -30.68 28.41 -10.28
CA SER A 93 -29.31 28.95 -10.24
C SER A 93 -29.15 30.21 -9.39
N ALA A 94 -30.25 30.89 -9.07
CA ALA A 94 -30.24 32.09 -8.24
C ALA A 94 -30.41 31.78 -6.73
N ASP A 95 -30.79 30.55 -6.38
CA ASP A 95 -31.11 30.17 -5.00
C ASP A 95 -29.89 29.56 -4.30
N LYS A 96 -29.19 30.40 -3.52
CA LYS A 96 -27.95 30.07 -2.80
C LYS A 96 -28.08 28.88 -1.84
N ARG A 97 -29.30 28.48 -1.47
CA ARG A 97 -29.56 27.31 -0.62
C ARG A 97 -29.15 26.00 -1.30
N PHE A 98 -29.18 25.95 -2.64
CA PHE A 98 -28.89 24.71 -3.39
C PHE A 98 -27.40 24.34 -3.47
N HIS A 99 -26.48 25.28 -3.30
CA HIS A 99 -25.03 24.99 -3.37
C HIS A 99 -24.52 24.13 -2.20
N TRP A 100 -25.07 24.33 -1.00
CA TRP A 100 -24.66 23.58 0.20
C TRP A 100 -25.26 22.19 0.26
N ILE A 101 -26.48 22.04 -0.28
CA ILE A 101 -27.19 20.77 -0.22
C ILE A 101 -26.66 19.77 -1.27
N ALA A 102 -26.15 20.26 -2.40
CA ALA A 102 -25.43 19.43 -3.37
C ALA A 102 -24.21 18.72 -2.74
N ALA A 103 -23.45 19.42 -1.88
CA ALA A 103 -22.29 18.84 -1.20
C ALA A 103 -22.68 17.76 -0.16
N LEU A 104 -23.76 17.98 0.61
CA LEU A 104 -24.25 17.02 1.61
C LEU A 104 -24.81 15.74 0.98
N HIS A 105 -25.50 15.85 -0.15
CA HIS A 105 -26.05 14.69 -0.85
C HIS A 105 -24.97 13.78 -1.45
N VAL A 106 -23.81 14.31 -1.85
CA VAL A 106 -22.68 13.53 -2.40
C VAL A 106 -22.03 12.66 -1.33
N VAL A 107 -21.88 13.18 -0.11
CA VAL A 107 -21.23 12.45 0.99
C VAL A 107 -22.15 11.34 1.53
N ALA A 108 -23.45 11.63 1.64
CA ALA A 108 -24.42 10.71 2.27
C ALA A 108 -25.18 9.81 1.28
N LYS A 109 -25.08 10.04 -0.04
CA LYS A 109 -25.81 9.31 -1.11
C LYS A 109 -27.33 9.23 -0.94
N ILE A 110 -27.92 10.11 -0.16
CA ILE A 110 -29.36 10.11 0.17
C ILE A 110 -30.28 10.09 -1.07
N PRO A 111 -30.00 10.84 -2.17
CA PRO A 111 -30.80 10.76 -3.39
C PRO A 111 -30.82 9.36 -4.02
N ASP A 112 -29.67 8.68 -4.05
CA ASP A 112 -29.55 7.31 -4.57
C ASP A 112 -30.36 6.34 -3.71
N ILE A 113 -30.40 6.57 -2.39
CA ILE A 113 -31.11 5.71 -1.44
C ILE A 113 -32.63 5.90 -1.57
N LEU A 114 -33.10 7.15 -1.63
CA LEU A 114 -34.52 7.48 -1.68
C LEU A 114 -35.16 7.12 -3.03
N THR A 115 -34.42 7.24 -4.12
CA THR A 115 -34.94 6.99 -5.49
C THR A 115 -34.52 5.64 -6.06
N ARG A 116 -33.53 4.97 -5.46
CA ARG A 116 -32.84 3.77 -5.98
C ARG A 116 -32.20 3.97 -7.36
N ILE A 117 -31.95 5.21 -7.78
CA ILE A 117 -31.24 5.54 -9.03
C ILE A 117 -29.75 5.72 -8.70
N PRO A 118 -28.87 4.77 -9.08
CA PRO A 118 -27.46 4.81 -8.70
C PRO A 118 -26.73 5.99 -9.36
N GLY A 119 -25.97 6.75 -8.57
CA GLY A 119 -25.22 7.92 -9.01
C GLY A 119 -26.06 9.18 -9.16
N LEU A 120 -27.35 9.16 -8.80
CA LEU A 120 -28.22 10.34 -8.90
C LEU A 120 -27.70 11.50 -8.02
N ALA A 121 -27.17 11.23 -6.83
CA ALA A 121 -26.58 12.22 -5.94
C ALA A 121 -25.34 12.90 -6.55
N ALA A 122 -24.49 12.13 -7.22
CA ALA A 122 -23.31 12.66 -7.90
C ALA A 122 -23.71 13.49 -9.14
N ARG A 123 -24.75 13.06 -9.87
CA ARG A 123 -25.31 13.78 -11.01
C ARG A 123 -26.02 15.06 -10.59
N ILE A 124 -26.77 15.05 -9.48
CA ILE A 124 -27.37 16.26 -8.90
C ILE A 124 -26.28 17.31 -8.58
N ASN A 125 -25.12 16.87 -8.10
CA ASN A 125 -24.01 17.77 -7.78
C ASN A 125 -23.29 18.34 -9.01
N THR A 126 -23.23 17.58 -10.10
CA THR A 126 -22.46 17.94 -11.31
C THR A 126 -23.32 18.60 -12.38
N GLU A 127 -24.56 18.17 -12.53
CA GLU A 127 -25.53 18.61 -13.55
C GLU A 127 -26.69 19.44 -12.93
N GLY A 128 -26.75 19.55 -11.59
CA GLY A 128 -27.77 20.27 -10.86
C GLY A 128 -29.03 19.44 -10.57
N VAL A 129 -29.92 19.95 -9.72
CA VAL A 129 -31.16 19.24 -9.31
C VAL A 129 -32.18 19.02 -10.43
N GLY A 130 -31.96 19.63 -11.60
CA GLY A 130 -32.79 19.39 -12.79
C GLY A 130 -32.75 17.95 -13.29
N VAL A 131 -31.71 17.18 -12.93
CA VAL A 131 -31.59 15.76 -13.25
C VAL A 131 -32.47 14.84 -12.40
N ILE A 132 -33.14 15.39 -11.36
CA ILE A 132 -34.12 14.64 -10.56
C ILE A 132 -35.35 14.39 -11.43
N PRO A 133 -35.71 13.12 -11.70
CA PRO A 133 -36.88 12.81 -12.50
C PRO A 133 -38.13 13.37 -11.83
N GLU A 134 -39.05 13.87 -12.65
CA GLU A 134 -40.22 14.62 -12.19
C GLU A 134 -41.07 13.86 -11.18
N SER A 135 -41.18 12.53 -11.34
CA SER A 135 -41.87 11.62 -10.41
C SER A 135 -41.28 11.55 -9.00
N TYR A 136 -40.00 11.93 -8.83
CA TYR A 136 -39.30 11.87 -7.53
C TYR A 136 -39.09 13.26 -6.90
N ARG A 137 -39.43 14.35 -7.60
CA ARG A 137 -39.18 15.72 -7.12
C ARG A 137 -39.89 16.03 -5.80
N ALA A 138 -41.04 15.41 -5.53
CA ALA A 138 -41.79 15.57 -4.28
C ALA A 138 -41.07 15.04 -3.02
N LEU A 139 -40.07 14.16 -3.18
CA LEU A 139 -39.33 13.57 -2.04
C LEU A 139 -38.24 14.48 -1.47
N PHE A 140 -37.79 15.47 -2.25
CA PHE A 140 -36.65 16.31 -1.90
C PHE A 140 -36.99 17.54 -1.03
N PRO A 141 -38.16 18.21 -1.19
CA PRO A 141 -38.61 19.30 -0.30
C PRO A 141 -38.59 18.95 1.20
N ALA A 142 -38.89 17.71 1.57
CA ALA A 142 -38.93 17.26 2.97
C ALA A 142 -37.54 17.25 3.64
N THR A 143 -36.49 16.96 2.88
CA THR A 143 -35.10 16.94 3.40
C THR A 143 -34.49 18.34 3.59
N PHE A 144 -34.97 19.34 2.84
CA PHE A 144 -34.36 20.69 2.84
C PHE A 144 -34.78 21.57 4.03
N GLY A 145 -35.95 21.31 4.62
CA GLY A 145 -36.41 22.04 5.81
C GLY A 145 -35.54 21.82 7.05
N ILE A 146 -34.77 20.72 7.08
CA ILE A 146 -33.95 20.29 8.23
C ILE A 146 -32.61 21.03 8.27
N THR A 147 -32.04 21.44 7.12
CA THR A 147 -30.67 21.95 7.03
C THR A 147 -30.52 23.48 7.16
N ALA A 148 -31.61 24.24 7.20
CA ALA A 148 -31.56 25.71 7.22
C ALA A 148 -31.15 26.35 8.57
N LYS A 149 -30.82 25.55 9.61
CA LYS A 149 -30.60 26.03 10.98
C LYS A 149 -29.36 25.48 11.72
N LEU A 150 -28.33 25.00 11.03
CA LEU A 150 -27.13 24.47 11.73
C LEU A 150 -25.94 25.46 11.74
N PRO A 151 -25.32 25.74 12.90
CA PRO A 151 -24.08 26.52 12.99
C PRO A 151 -22.82 25.66 12.77
N GLN A 152 -21.66 26.32 12.59
CA GLN A 152 -20.35 25.69 12.34
C GLN A 152 -19.86 24.86 13.54
N VAL A 153 -19.29 23.68 13.27
CA VAL A 153 -18.95 22.64 14.27
C VAL A 153 -17.43 22.50 14.45
N ALA A 154 -16.98 22.33 15.70
CA ALA A 154 -15.64 21.85 16.05
C ALA A 154 -15.75 20.47 16.74
N LEU A 155 -14.78 19.58 16.51
CA LEU A 155 -14.73 18.22 17.06
C LEU A 155 -13.89 18.18 18.35
N ILE A 156 -14.37 17.50 19.39
CA ILE A 156 -13.60 17.16 20.59
C ILE A 156 -13.79 15.67 20.90
N HIS A 157 -12.71 14.98 21.26
CA HIS A 157 -12.69 13.59 21.71
C HIS A 157 -12.41 13.52 23.21
N GLY A 158 -12.97 12.55 23.91
CA GLY A 158 -12.54 12.14 25.25
C GLY A 158 -11.60 10.93 25.17
N ASP A 159 -10.66 10.81 26.10
CA ASP A 159 -9.55 9.86 25.98
C ASP A 159 -9.95 8.38 26.14
N ARG A 160 -11.21 8.04 26.49
CA ARG A 160 -11.71 6.66 26.64
C ARG A 160 -13.24 6.55 26.46
N ASP A 161 -13.71 6.50 25.22
CA ASP A 161 -15.15 6.38 24.85
C ASP A 161 -15.81 5.01 25.12
N GLY A 162 -15.15 4.10 25.86
CA GLY A 162 -15.62 2.73 26.10
C GLY A 162 -16.28 2.44 27.44
N PHE A 163 -16.49 3.44 28.33
CA PHE A 163 -16.77 3.19 29.75
C PHE A 163 -18.11 3.71 30.30
N VAL A 164 -19.07 4.14 29.47
CA VAL A 164 -20.39 4.59 29.96
C VAL A 164 -21.44 3.50 29.73
N GLY A 165 -21.77 2.76 30.79
CA GLY A 165 -22.77 1.69 30.73
C GLY A 165 -24.22 2.20 30.68
N PHE A 166 -25.15 1.37 30.21
CA PHE A 166 -26.60 1.66 30.13
C PHE A 166 -27.16 2.24 31.44
N GLN A 167 -26.76 1.68 32.57
CA GLN A 167 -27.25 2.08 33.89
C GLN A 167 -26.73 3.46 34.32
N GLN A 168 -25.51 3.84 33.90
CA GLN A 168 -24.97 5.19 34.11
C GLN A 168 -25.66 6.22 33.21
N SER A 169 -26.04 5.86 31.99
CA SER A 169 -26.82 6.72 31.09
C SER A 169 -28.24 6.94 31.62
N VAL A 170 -28.86 5.90 32.19
CA VAL A 170 -30.18 5.97 32.83
C VAL A 170 -30.12 6.77 34.13
N GLU A 171 -29.15 6.54 35.02
CA GLU A 171 -28.99 7.32 36.26
C GLU A 171 -28.67 8.79 35.98
N THR A 172 -27.88 9.08 34.94
CA THR A 172 -27.58 10.44 34.51
C THR A 172 -28.84 11.10 33.95
N GLY A 173 -29.63 10.39 33.13
CA GLY A 173 -30.94 10.85 32.66
C GLY A 173 -31.93 11.14 33.79
N GLN A 174 -31.97 10.29 34.83
CA GLN A 174 -32.84 10.45 35.99
C GLN A 174 -32.39 11.62 36.90
N LYS A 175 -31.08 11.79 37.13
CA LYS A 175 -30.55 12.95 37.87
C LYS A 175 -30.79 14.27 37.13
N LEU A 176 -30.81 14.26 35.80
CA LEU A 176 -31.15 15.43 34.97
C LEU A 176 -32.65 15.75 35.01
N GLN A 177 -33.52 14.73 35.02
CA GLN A 177 -34.96 14.91 35.23
C GLN A 177 -35.30 15.48 36.63
N GLN A 178 -34.55 15.09 37.67
CA GLN A 178 -34.69 15.64 39.03
C GLN A 178 -34.32 17.14 39.12
N HIS A 179 -33.55 17.67 38.15
CA HIS A 179 -33.17 19.08 38.07
C HIS A 179 -33.92 19.84 36.96
N VAL A 180 -35.15 19.40 36.67
CA VAL A 180 -36.15 20.07 35.79
C VAL A 180 -35.76 20.12 34.30
N VAL A 181 -34.88 19.22 33.85
CA VAL A 181 -34.61 19.02 32.42
C VAL A 181 -35.50 17.90 31.90
N LYS A 182 -36.37 18.19 30.93
CA LYS A 182 -37.26 17.17 30.35
C LYS A 182 -36.48 16.30 29.36
N VAL A 183 -36.05 15.14 29.81
CA VAL A 183 -35.36 14.12 29.01
C VAL A 183 -36.41 13.22 28.35
N LEU A 184 -36.40 13.15 27.01
CA LEU A 184 -37.17 12.17 26.24
C LEU A 184 -36.24 10.99 25.94
N LEU A 185 -36.48 9.87 26.64
CA LEU A 185 -35.84 8.60 26.39
C LEU A 185 -36.88 7.70 25.71
N GLU A 186 -36.83 7.57 24.38
CA GLU A 186 -37.61 6.53 23.70
C GLU A 186 -36.81 5.24 23.74
N ILE A 187 -37.35 4.24 24.43
CA ILE A 187 -36.81 2.88 24.46
C ILE A 187 -37.68 2.07 23.51
N ALA A 188 -37.08 1.47 22.49
CA ALA A 188 -37.77 0.50 21.65
C ALA A 188 -37.93 -0.81 22.43
N GLU A 189 -39.17 -1.24 22.67
CA GLU A 189 -39.46 -2.49 23.36
C GLU A 189 -38.94 -3.67 22.51
N GLY A 190 -37.92 -4.39 23.03
CA GLY A 190 -37.31 -5.56 22.37
C GLY A 190 -36.08 -5.30 21.49
N GLN A 191 -35.43 -4.14 21.58
CA GLN A 191 -34.13 -3.89 20.92
C GLN A 191 -33.03 -3.68 21.97
N ASP A 192 -32.19 -4.69 22.17
CA ASP A 192 -30.91 -4.54 22.85
C ASP A 192 -29.90 -3.91 21.88
N HIS A 193 -29.43 -2.70 22.16
CA HIS A 193 -28.27 -2.11 21.51
C HIS A 193 -27.03 -2.30 22.40
N GLY A 194 -25.91 -2.69 21.76
CA GLY A 194 -24.71 -3.27 22.38
C GLY A 194 -23.98 -2.39 23.40
N PHE A 195 -23.12 -2.95 24.25
CA PHE A 195 -22.44 -4.25 24.21
C PHE A 195 -22.37 -4.85 25.62
N ASP A 196 -22.44 -6.18 25.73
CA ASP A 196 -22.05 -6.92 26.94
C ASP A 196 -20.54 -6.90 27.14
N VAL A 197 -20.12 -6.57 28.37
CA VAL A 197 -18.94 -7.18 29.02
C VAL A 197 -19.25 -7.28 30.51
N GLN A 198 -19.10 -8.48 31.10
CA GLN A 198 -18.53 -8.80 32.42
C GLN A 198 -18.62 -10.34 32.60
N ASP A 199 -17.65 -11.11 33.11
CA ASP A 199 -16.34 -10.78 33.68
C ASP A 199 -15.44 -12.04 33.73
N ASP A 200 -14.16 -11.77 33.94
CA ASP A 200 -13.28 -12.39 34.95
C ASP A 200 -12.01 -13.19 34.55
N ILE A 201 -10.94 -12.71 35.20
CA ILE A 201 -9.65 -13.32 35.57
C ILE A 201 -8.43 -13.09 34.65
N ASP A 202 -7.63 -12.13 35.15
CA ASP A 202 -6.18 -12.06 35.32
C ASP A 202 -5.35 -13.31 34.93
N VAL A 203 -4.35 -13.12 34.06
CA VAL A 203 -3.28 -14.12 33.86
C VAL A 203 -1.95 -13.41 33.61
N ASP A 204 -1.12 -13.38 34.65
CA ASP A 204 0.32 -13.16 34.57
C ASP A 204 0.97 -14.22 33.65
N VAL A 205 1.77 -13.78 32.67
CA VAL A 205 2.72 -14.68 31.99
C VAL A 205 4.09 -14.03 31.85
N VAL A 206 5.00 -14.54 32.67
CA VAL A 206 6.44 -14.33 32.68
C VAL A 206 7.11 -14.96 31.43
N GLY A 207 7.97 -14.19 30.76
CA GLY A 207 9.15 -14.68 30.01
C GLY A 207 8.97 -15.01 28.50
N ILE A 208 9.54 -14.16 27.63
CA ILE A 208 9.35 -14.17 26.16
C ILE A 208 10.40 -15.02 25.38
N ASN A 209 11.37 -15.67 26.02
CA ASN A 209 12.51 -16.30 25.30
C ASN A 209 12.62 -17.82 25.46
N GLY A 210 11.55 -18.59 25.27
CA GLY A 210 11.57 -20.06 25.36
C GLY A 210 11.09 -20.81 24.10
N PRO A 211 11.55 -22.06 23.84
CA PRO A 211 11.28 -22.86 22.63
C PRO A 211 9.82 -23.35 22.48
N ARG A 212 8.85 -22.73 23.17
CA ARG A 212 7.43 -23.11 23.20
C ARG A 212 6.47 -22.01 22.70
N PHE A 213 6.95 -21.00 21.98
CA PHE A 213 6.11 -19.91 21.45
C PHE A 213 5.01 -20.40 20.49
N LEU A 214 5.33 -21.27 19.52
CA LEU A 214 4.36 -21.82 18.58
C LEU A 214 3.31 -22.75 19.25
N PRO A 215 3.68 -23.67 20.16
CA PRO A 215 2.71 -24.43 20.96
C PRO A 215 1.85 -23.56 21.88
N ASN A 216 2.38 -22.47 22.42
CA ASN A 216 1.61 -21.54 23.25
C ASN A 216 0.67 -20.67 22.43
N LEU A 217 1.08 -20.21 21.23
CA LEU A 217 0.19 -19.53 20.29
C LEU A 217 -0.92 -20.47 19.80
N SER A 218 -0.59 -21.74 19.55
CA SER A 218 -1.57 -22.76 19.19
C SER A 218 -2.48 -23.14 20.36
N ARG A 219 -2.01 -23.11 21.61
CA ARG A 219 -2.84 -23.23 22.82
C ARG A 219 -3.68 -21.99 23.10
N ILE A 220 -3.22 -20.80 22.77
CA ILE A 220 -3.99 -19.54 22.87
C ILE A 220 -5.08 -19.53 21.80
N ILE A 221 -4.78 -19.93 20.56
CA ILE A 221 -5.76 -20.12 19.50
C ILE A 221 -6.77 -21.20 19.89
N LYS A 222 -6.31 -22.35 20.43
CA LYS A 222 -7.17 -23.42 20.91
C LYS A 222 -8.00 -23.01 22.14
N PHE A 223 -7.48 -22.16 23.03
CA PHE A 223 -8.19 -21.59 24.18
C PHE A 223 -9.25 -20.56 23.73
N LEU A 224 -8.95 -19.74 22.71
CA LEU A 224 -9.91 -18.85 22.07
C LEU A 224 -10.99 -19.63 21.30
N GLU A 225 -10.63 -20.75 20.67
CA GLU A 225 -11.56 -21.69 20.04
C GLU A 225 -12.42 -22.44 21.09
N GLU A 226 -11.85 -22.89 22.22
CA GLU A 226 -12.56 -23.61 23.29
C GLU A 226 -13.45 -22.68 24.15
N ARG A 227 -13.10 -21.40 24.34
CA ARG A 227 -13.97 -20.39 25.00
C ARG A 227 -15.04 -19.80 24.09
N LEU A 228 -14.83 -19.78 22.77
CA LEU A 228 -15.92 -19.55 21.81
C LEU A 228 -16.90 -20.74 21.75
N ILE A 229 -16.58 -21.88 22.40
CA ILE A 229 -17.41 -23.09 22.43
C ILE A 229 -18.21 -23.25 23.74
N LEU A 230 -17.97 -22.47 24.81
CA LEU A 230 -18.55 -22.78 26.14
C LEU A 230 -19.38 -21.68 26.86
N ASP A 231 -19.78 -20.59 26.20
CA ASP A 231 -20.86 -19.72 26.71
C ASP A 231 -22.20 -19.92 25.98
N ASN A 232 -22.61 -21.19 25.89
CA ASN A 232 -24.01 -21.51 25.66
C ASN A 232 -24.37 -22.94 26.11
N GLN A 233 -24.26 -23.21 27.41
CA GLN A 233 -25.14 -24.21 28.02
C GLN A 233 -26.41 -23.51 28.53
N GLY A 234 -27.30 -23.21 27.58
CA GLY A 234 -28.55 -22.52 27.89
C GLY A 234 -29.42 -22.21 26.68
N SER A 235 -29.65 -23.18 25.79
CA SER A 235 -30.78 -23.19 24.85
C SER A 235 -30.80 -22.14 23.70
N THR A 236 -29.78 -22.08 22.83
CA THR A 236 -29.93 -21.46 21.48
C THR A 236 -29.00 -22.04 20.37
N SER A 237 -28.44 -23.25 20.53
CA SER A 237 -27.35 -23.80 19.69
C SER A 237 -27.68 -24.31 18.26
N LYS A 238 -28.83 -23.98 17.65
CA LYS A 238 -29.17 -24.50 16.30
C LYS A 238 -29.07 -23.51 15.13
N ILE A 239 -28.88 -22.21 15.37
CA ILE A 239 -28.99 -21.20 14.30
C ILE A 239 -27.64 -20.58 13.90
N ALA A 240 -26.69 -20.41 14.83
CA ALA A 240 -25.40 -19.75 14.55
C ALA A 240 -24.38 -20.61 13.75
N ASN A 241 -24.31 -21.92 13.98
CA ASN A 241 -23.43 -22.84 13.22
C ASN A 241 -23.80 -22.99 11.74
N ARG A 242 -24.99 -22.54 11.34
CA ARG A 242 -25.37 -22.50 9.92
C ARG A 242 -24.76 -21.28 9.22
N GLY A 243 -24.65 -20.12 9.86
CA GLY A 243 -24.20 -18.87 9.22
C GLY A 243 -22.80 -18.94 8.62
N GLU A 244 -21.79 -19.31 9.41
CA GLU A 244 -20.37 -19.31 8.96
C GLU A 244 -20.03 -20.49 8.04
N LEU A 245 -20.68 -21.64 8.26
CA LEU A 245 -20.62 -22.77 7.34
C LEU A 245 -21.32 -22.42 6.01
N LEU A 246 -22.44 -21.69 6.02
CA LEU A 246 -23.12 -21.17 4.83
C LEU A 246 -22.32 -20.07 4.12
N THR A 247 -21.53 -19.25 4.82
CA THR A 247 -20.64 -18.26 4.18
C THR A 247 -19.42 -18.94 3.54
N SER A 248 -18.88 -19.99 4.17
CA SER A 248 -17.73 -20.76 3.66
C SER A 248 -18.12 -21.68 2.50
N ILE A 249 -19.26 -22.38 2.61
CA ILE A 249 -19.89 -23.15 1.52
C ILE A 249 -20.37 -22.17 0.43
N GLY A 250 -20.93 -21.02 0.82
CA GLY A 250 -21.29 -19.89 -0.04
C GLY A 250 -20.14 -19.42 -0.91
N ASN A 251 -18.99 -19.16 -0.31
CA ASN A 251 -17.78 -18.69 -0.99
C ASN A 251 -17.19 -19.72 -1.96
N ARG A 252 -17.36 -21.01 -1.67
CA ARG A 252 -16.88 -22.08 -2.55
C ARG A 252 -17.85 -22.40 -3.69
N PHE A 253 -19.14 -22.53 -3.41
CA PHE A 253 -20.13 -23.05 -4.35
C PHE A 253 -21.01 -21.96 -5.01
N PHE A 254 -21.26 -20.84 -4.33
CA PHE A 254 -22.19 -19.79 -4.77
C PHE A 254 -21.51 -18.44 -5.06
N HIS A 255 -20.20 -18.33 -4.82
CA HIS A 255 -19.43 -17.14 -5.19
C HIS A 255 -19.34 -16.96 -6.70
N SER A 256 -19.20 -15.73 -7.17
CA SER A 256 -18.98 -15.44 -8.60
C SER A 256 -17.74 -16.12 -9.19
N PHE A 257 -16.86 -16.65 -8.34
CA PHE A 257 -15.65 -17.39 -8.71
C PHE A 257 -15.72 -18.89 -8.35
N SER A 258 -16.89 -19.44 -8.07
CA SER A 258 -17.03 -20.88 -7.78
C SER A 258 -16.55 -21.78 -8.91
N LYS A 259 -16.60 -21.28 -10.15
CA LYS A 259 -16.09 -21.97 -11.36
C LYS A 259 -14.60 -21.73 -11.66
N VAL A 260 -13.93 -20.88 -10.88
CA VAL A 260 -12.49 -20.62 -11.06
C VAL A 260 -11.71 -21.66 -10.27
N PRO A 261 -10.81 -22.44 -10.92
CA PRO A 261 -10.07 -23.50 -10.23
C PRO A 261 -9.04 -22.90 -9.26
N GLY A 262 -8.68 -23.68 -8.24
CA GLY A 262 -7.67 -23.29 -7.26
C GLY A 262 -7.78 -24.10 -5.97
N PRO A 263 -6.86 -23.92 -5.02
CA PRO A 263 -6.86 -24.67 -3.78
C PRO A 263 -8.16 -24.48 -2.99
N ALA A 264 -8.69 -25.58 -2.45
CA ALA A 264 -9.93 -25.59 -1.69
C ALA A 264 -9.95 -24.54 -0.56
N LEU A 265 -8.87 -24.45 0.22
CA LEU A 265 -8.74 -23.50 1.32
C LEU A 265 -8.66 -22.04 0.83
N ALA A 266 -8.03 -21.80 -0.31
CA ALA A 266 -7.95 -20.48 -0.94
C ALA A 266 -9.33 -19.96 -1.39
N SER A 267 -10.24 -20.87 -1.77
CA SER A 267 -11.63 -20.51 -2.12
C SER A 267 -12.48 -20.10 -0.91
N ILE A 268 -12.10 -20.54 0.30
CA ILE A 268 -12.84 -20.33 1.55
C ILE A 268 -12.33 -19.08 2.27
N SER A 269 -11.01 -18.93 2.41
CA SER A 269 -10.39 -17.86 3.18
C SER A 269 -9.11 -17.34 2.55
N GLN A 270 -8.90 -16.03 2.67
CA GLN A 270 -7.66 -15.36 2.24
C GLN A 270 -6.45 -15.72 3.13
N ILE A 271 -6.71 -16.22 4.35
CA ILE A 271 -5.68 -16.64 5.31
C ILE A 271 -4.76 -17.70 4.69
N TRP A 272 -5.29 -18.57 3.83
CA TRP A 272 -4.47 -19.57 3.14
C TRP A 272 -3.31 -18.93 2.36
N ARG A 273 -3.59 -17.87 1.59
CA ARG A 273 -2.57 -17.14 0.83
C ARG A 273 -1.65 -16.37 1.77
N ASP A 274 -2.21 -15.76 2.80
CA ASP A 274 -1.44 -14.96 3.75
C ASP A 274 -0.41 -15.82 4.48
N ILE A 275 -0.77 -17.04 4.90
CA ILE A 275 0.19 -18.02 5.49
C ILE A 275 1.36 -18.28 4.54
N ARG A 276 1.10 -18.50 3.24
CA ARG A 276 2.15 -18.73 2.22
C ARG A 276 3.05 -17.52 2.03
N TYR A 277 2.47 -16.31 2.03
CA TYR A 277 3.22 -15.06 2.03
C TYR A 277 4.13 -14.93 3.27
N PHE A 278 3.62 -15.18 4.47
CA PHE A 278 4.42 -15.15 5.70
C PHE A 278 5.53 -16.22 5.74
N GLN A 279 5.30 -17.41 5.17
CA GLN A 279 6.29 -18.49 5.04
C GLN A 279 7.44 -18.15 4.07
N GLY A 280 7.19 -17.22 3.14
CA GLY A 280 8.15 -16.75 2.16
C GLY A 280 8.41 -17.73 1.01
N THR A 281 7.45 -18.58 0.67
CA THR A 281 7.55 -19.63 -0.36
C THR A 281 6.87 -19.27 -1.68
N TRP A 282 6.32 -18.05 -1.79
CA TRP A 282 5.42 -17.70 -2.89
C TRP A 282 6.02 -17.82 -4.30
N HIS A 283 7.34 -17.66 -4.46
CA HIS A 283 8.04 -17.88 -5.73
C HIS A 283 7.77 -19.28 -6.31
N ASP A 284 7.74 -20.31 -5.47
CA ASP A 284 7.48 -21.69 -5.89
C ASP A 284 5.99 -22.03 -5.88
N ASP A 285 5.26 -21.52 -4.87
CA ASP A 285 3.82 -21.78 -4.74
C ASP A 285 3.07 -21.31 -5.99
N VAL A 286 3.33 -20.08 -6.47
CA VAL A 286 2.60 -19.52 -7.61
C VAL A 286 2.84 -20.29 -8.90
N VAL A 287 4.07 -20.77 -9.12
CA VAL A 287 4.40 -21.57 -10.31
C VAL A 287 3.70 -22.92 -10.23
N SER A 288 3.73 -23.57 -9.06
CA SER A 288 3.09 -24.87 -8.83
C SER A 288 1.57 -24.80 -9.02
N LEU A 289 0.94 -23.73 -8.53
CA LEU A 289 -0.49 -23.49 -8.71
C LEU A 289 -0.88 -23.37 -10.19
N HIS A 290 -0.10 -22.64 -10.99
CA HIS A 290 -0.40 -22.50 -12.42
C HIS A 290 -0.08 -23.75 -13.24
N LYS A 291 0.85 -24.60 -12.77
CA LYS A 291 1.07 -25.94 -13.34
C LYS A 291 -0.12 -26.86 -13.08
N GLU A 292 -0.71 -26.81 -11.90
CA GLU A 292 -1.82 -27.68 -11.48
C GLU A 292 -3.18 -27.22 -12.05
N TYR A 293 -3.51 -25.93 -11.92
CA TYR A 293 -4.84 -25.40 -12.20
C TYR A 293 -4.94 -24.63 -13.53
N GLY A 294 -3.81 -24.40 -14.21
CA GLY A 294 -3.76 -23.71 -15.51
C GLY A 294 -3.67 -22.19 -15.41
N LYS A 295 -4.15 -21.48 -16.45
CA LYS A 295 -3.92 -20.04 -16.64
C LYS A 295 -4.65 -19.12 -15.66
N VAL A 296 -5.73 -19.58 -15.06
CA VAL A 296 -6.62 -18.78 -14.19
C VAL A 296 -6.77 -19.50 -12.87
N VAL A 297 -6.25 -18.93 -11.77
CA VAL A 297 -6.22 -19.62 -10.48
C VAL A 297 -6.78 -18.73 -9.37
N ARG A 298 -7.76 -19.23 -8.62
CA ARG A 298 -8.31 -18.55 -7.45
C ARG A 298 -7.39 -18.75 -6.26
N ILE A 299 -6.80 -17.65 -5.77
CA ILE A 299 -5.82 -17.66 -4.66
C ILE A 299 -6.35 -17.03 -3.38
N ALA A 300 -7.53 -16.39 -3.43
CA ALA A 300 -8.32 -15.99 -2.26
C ALA A 300 -9.80 -15.95 -2.66
N PRO A 301 -10.76 -15.77 -1.71
CA PRO A 301 -12.18 -15.73 -2.06
C PRO A 301 -12.51 -14.71 -3.15
N ASN A 302 -11.88 -13.53 -3.10
CA ASN A 302 -12.06 -12.43 -4.06
C ASN A 302 -10.82 -12.12 -4.91
N GLU A 303 -9.81 -13.01 -4.95
CA GLU A 303 -8.58 -12.80 -5.72
C GLU A 303 -8.25 -13.94 -6.68
N VAL A 304 -7.90 -13.55 -7.91
CA VAL A 304 -7.52 -14.45 -9.00
C VAL A 304 -6.13 -14.10 -9.54
N SER A 305 -5.27 -15.10 -9.66
CA SER A 305 -3.97 -15.01 -10.32
C SER A 305 -4.08 -15.44 -11.78
N PHE A 306 -3.37 -14.75 -12.67
CA PHE A 306 -3.35 -15.04 -14.10
C PHE A 306 -1.94 -15.34 -14.62
N VAL A 307 -1.87 -16.25 -15.60
CA VAL A 307 -0.76 -16.42 -16.55
C VAL A 307 -1.35 -16.38 -17.95
N ASP A 308 -1.59 -15.17 -18.47
CA ASP A 308 -2.24 -14.97 -19.76
C ASP A 308 -1.91 -13.59 -20.36
N ALA A 309 -1.64 -13.55 -21.67
CA ALA A 309 -1.27 -12.34 -22.41
C ALA A 309 -2.40 -11.29 -22.45
N THR A 310 -3.65 -11.73 -22.62
CA THR A 310 -4.83 -10.86 -22.64
C THR A 310 -5.10 -10.27 -21.26
N ALA A 311 -4.98 -11.09 -20.20
CA ALA A 311 -5.09 -10.62 -18.83
C ALA A 311 -4.01 -9.57 -18.52
N LEU A 312 -2.75 -9.84 -18.89
CA LEU A 312 -1.62 -8.94 -18.67
C LEU A 312 -1.85 -7.58 -19.32
N LYS A 313 -2.21 -7.57 -20.62
CA LYS A 313 -2.50 -6.31 -21.35
C LYS A 313 -3.72 -5.59 -20.80
N SER A 314 -4.73 -6.30 -20.30
CA SER A 314 -5.95 -5.71 -19.74
C SER A 314 -5.69 -5.06 -18.38
N LEU A 315 -4.87 -5.68 -17.54
CA LEU A 315 -4.59 -5.22 -16.18
C LEU A 315 -3.42 -4.23 -16.11
N TYR A 316 -2.38 -4.38 -16.94
CA TYR A 316 -1.13 -3.61 -16.81
C TYR A 316 -0.75 -2.84 -18.08
N GLY A 317 -1.52 -2.96 -19.16
CA GLY A 317 -1.23 -2.31 -20.44
C GLY A 317 -1.25 -0.78 -20.40
N ILE A 318 -0.62 -0.16 -21.39
CA ILE A 318 -0.59 1.30 -21.56
C ILE A 318 -2.01 1.83 -21.77
N GLY A 319 -2.33 2.95 -21.12
CA GLY A 319 -3.64 3.61 -21.24
C GLY A 319 -4.79 2.93 -20.48
N LYS A 320 -4.53 1.83 -19.76
CA LYS A 320 -5.57 1.14 -18.96
C LYS A 320 -5.84 1.85 -17.63
N VAL A 321 -7.09 1.76 -17.18
CA VAL A 321 -7.63 2.44 -15.99
C VAL A 321 -7.65 1.52 -14.75
N SER A 322 -6.97 0.37 -14.79
CA SER A 322 -6.96 -0.54 -13.65
C SER A 322 -6.39 0.16 -12.41
N GLN A 323 -7.17 0.15 -11.34
CA GLN A 323 -6.74 0.69 -10.06
C GLN A 323 -5.92 -0.35 -9.31
N LYS A 324 -5.01 0.10 -8.46
CA LYS A 324 -4.35 -0.78 -7.49
C LYS A 324 -5.36 -1.16 -6.41
N SER A 325 -5.25 -2.37 -5.85
CA SER A 325 -6.07 -2.74 -4.69
C SER A 325 -5.64 -1.99 -3.42
N ASN A 326 -6.41 -2.16 -2.35
CA ASN A 326 -6.08 -1.71 -1.00
C ASN A 326 -4.77 -2.30 -0.44
N TRP A 327 -4.19 -3.34 -1.06
CA TRP A 327 -2.87 -3.86 -0.68
C TRP A 327 -1.79 -2.78 -0.59
N TYR A 328 -1.88 -1.80 -1.49
CA TYR A 328 -0.93 -0.69 -1.56
C TYR A 328 -1.06 0.33 -0.43
N ASP A 329 -2.15 0.31 0.35
CA ASP A 329 -2.36 1.26 1.46
C ASP A 329 -1.34 1.06 2.58
N THR A 330 -0.82 -0.15 2.75
CA THR A 330 0.23 -0.47 3.75
C THR A 330 1.59 0.16 3.44
N TRP A 331 1.77 0.65 2.22
CA TRP A 331 2.96 1.38 1.79
C TRP A 331 2.82 2.90 1.95
N LYS A 332 1.71 3.37 2.55
CA LYS A 332 1.52 4.76 2.95
C LYS A 332 2.15 4.96 4.32
N ILE A 333 3.31 5.60 4.33
CA ILE A 333 4.10 5.86 5.53
C ILE A 333 3.49 7.06 6.26
N PRO A 334 3.22 6.97 7.58
CA PRO A 334 2.74 8.09 8.38
C PRO A 334 3.67 9.30 8.27
N ASN A 335 3.08 10.51 8.31
CA ASN A 335 3.81 11.78 8.25
C ASN A 335 4.62 12.01 6.95
N MET A 336 4.35 11.26 5.89
CA MET A 336 4.93 11.45 4.56
C MET A 336 3.85 11.63 3.50
N THR A 337 4.21 12.22 2.35
CA THR A 337 3.31 12.25 1.20
C THR A 337 3.20 10.86 0.57
N VAL A 338 2.10 10.62 -0.16
CA VAL A 338 1.87 9.34 -0.82
C VAL A 338 2.92 9.15 -1.93
N SER A 339 3.63 8.02 -1.91
CA SER A 339 4.58 7.68 -2.98
C SER A 339 3.87 7.32 -4.28
N PHE A 340 4.54 7.49 -5.43
CA PHE A 340 3.99 6.97 -6.70
C PHE A 340 3.82 5.45 -6.66
N PHE A 341 4.60 4.72 -5.85
CA PHE A 341 4.42 3.29 -5.65
C PHE A 341 3.12 2.96 -4.89
N ALA A 342 2.76 3.71 -3.84
CA ALA A 342 1.53 3.49 -3.08
C ALA A 342 0.29 4.12 -3.73
N ALA A 343 0.46 5.11 -4.61
CA ALA A 343 -0.63 5.82 -5.26
C ALA A 343 -1.55 4.88 -6.06
N THR A 344 -2.79 4.73 -5.59
CA THR A 344 -3.80 3.86 -6.18
C THR A 344 -4.50 4.51 -7.37
N GLU A 345 -4.75 5.82 -7.28
CA GLU A 345 -5.35 6.62 -8.34
C GLU A 345 -4.38 6.85 -9.52
N PRO A 346 -4.80 6.55 -10.77
CA PRO A 346 -3.95 6.72 -11.94
C PRO A 346 -3.44 8.15 -12.17
N LYS A 347 -4.27 9.17 -11.89
CA LYS A 347 -3.90 10.59 -12.08
C LYS A 347 -2.80 11.01 -11.10
N VAL A 348 -2.99 10.69 -9.82
CA VAL A 348 -2.00 10.96 -8.75
C VAL A 348 -0.68 10.25 -9.06
N HIS A 349 -0.74 8.95 -9.37
CA HIS A 349 0.45 8.18 -9.78
C HIS A 349 1.19 8.85 -10.94
N ARG A 350 0.49 9.23 -12.01
CA ARG A 350 1.10 9.84 -13.21
C ARG A 350 1.86 11.11 -12.85
N HIS A 351 1.25 11.99 -12.05
CA HIS A 351 1.91 13.21 -11.62
C HIS A 351 3.14 12.91 -10.77
N LEU A 352 2.99 12.15 -9.68
CA LEU A 352 4.11 11.85 -8.77
C LEU A 352 5.28 11.21 -9.52
N ARG A 353 5.00 10.27 -10.44
CA ARG A 353 6.02 9.68 -11.31
C ARG A 353 6.68 10.71 -12.22
N SER A 354 5.91 11.61 -12.83
CA SER A 354 6.46 12.64 -13.74
C SER A 354 7.45 13.58 -13.05
N ARG A 355 7.27 13.86 -11.75
CA ARG A 355 8.20 14.69 -10.96
C ARG A 355 9.63 14.13 -10.95
N VAL A 356 9.74 12.80 -10.85
CA VAL A 356 11.04 12.12 -10.70
C VAL A 356 11.58 11.54 -12.00
N SER A 357 10.75 11.40 -13.04
CA SER A 357 11.11 10.64 -14.25
C SER A 357 12.38 11.13 -14.96
N ASN A 358 12.69 12.43 -14.91
CA ASN A 358 13.91 12.96 -15.50
C ASN A 358 15.18 12.42 -14.81
N ALA A 359 15.18 12.34 -13.47
CA ALA A 359 16.30 11.81 -12.70
C ALA A 359 16.60 10.32 -13.01
N TYR A 360 15.57 9.57 -13.43
CA TYR A 360 15.69 8.16 -13.82
C TYR A 360 15.91 7.94 -15.34
N SER A 361 16.06 9.02 -16.12
CA SER A 361 16.32 8.92 -17.56
C SER A 361 17.68 8.29 -17.83
N MET A 362 17.83 7.55 -18.94
CA MET A 362 19.11 6.89 -19.27
C MET A 362 20.26 7.91 -19.33
N SER A 363 20.03 9.10 -19.91
CA SER A 363 21.03 10.17 -19.95
C SER A 363 21.47 10.64 -18.57
N SER A 364 20.54 10.75 -17.61
CA SER A 364 20.88 11.14 -16.23
C SER A 364 21.68 10.03 -15.54
N ILE A 365 21.32 8.76 -15.76
CA ILE A 365 22.04 7.62 -15.17
C ILE A 365 23.45 7.51 -15.74
N LEU A 366 23.62 7.65 -17.07
CA LEU A 366 24.95 7.62 -17.70
C LEU A 366 25.86 8.76 -17.23
N ALA A 367 25.30 9.95 -16.96
CA ALA A 367 26.07 11.05 -16.36
C ALA A 367 26.61 10.73 -14.96
N MET A 368 25.99 9.77 -14.28
CA MET A 368 26.37 9.29 -12.94
C MET A 368 27.12 7.95 -12.97
N GLU A 369 27.38 7.36 -14.14
CA GLU A 369 28.09 6.09 -14.28
C GLU A 369 29.45 6.03 -13.55
N PRO A 370 30.27 7.10 -13.52
CA PRO A 370 31.52 7.10 -12.77
C PRO A 370 31.34 6.82 -11.27
N PHE A 371 30.20 7.20 -10.69
CA PHE A 371 29.89 6.93 -9.29
C PHE A 371 29.60 5.44 -9.03
N ILE A 372 28.95 4.78 -9.98
CA ILE A 372 28.76 3.33 -9.94
C ILE A 372 30.11 2.63 -10.03
N GLN A 373 31.01 3.14 -10.90
CA GLN A 373 32.35 2.60 -11.05
C GLN A 373 33.19 2.72 -9.77
N GLU A 374 33.06 3.83 -9.03
CA GLU A 374 33.78 4.02 -7.76
C GLU A 374 33.45 2.90 -6.75
N VAL A 375 32.16 2.60 -6.56
CA VAL A 375 31.71 1.54 -5.65
C VAL A 375 32.12 0.16 -6.17
N ALA A 376 32.05 -0.06 -7.49
CA ALA A 376 32.48 -1.32 -8.11
C ALA A 376 33.98 -1.57 -7.88
N SER A 377 34.82 -0.57 -8.11
CA SER A 377 36.27 -0.66 -7.89
C SER A 377 36.62 -1.00 -6.43
N GLU A 378 35.89 -0.43 -5.48
CA GLU A 378 36.03 -0.74 -4.05
C GLU A 378 35.66 -2.20 -3.76
N LEU A 379 34.55 -2.70 -4.33
CA LEU A 379 34.15 -4.09 -4.20
C LEU A 379 35.16 -5.05 -4.85
N TRP A 380 35.71 -4.70 -6.02
CA TRP A 380 36.74 -5.50 -6.69
C TRP A 380 38.02 -5.57 -5.85
N ALA A 381 38.39 -4.50 -5.15
CA ALA A 381 39.49 -4.54 -4.20
C ALA A 381 39.22 -5.56 -3.07
N ARG A 382 38.01 -5.55 -2.49
CA ARG A 382 37.60 -6.55 -1.49
C ARG A 382 37.63 -7.98 -2.03
N PHE A 383 37.13 -8.21 -3.23
CA PHE A 383 37.13 -9.54 -3.84
C PHE A 383 38.55 -10.04 -4.15
N ARG A 384 39.49 -9.16 -4.47
CA ARG A 384 40.92 -9.50 -4.58
C ARG A 384 41.59 -9.81 -3.24
N GLU A 385 41.10 -9.25 -2.14
CA GLU A 385 41.52 -9.67 -0.80
C GLU A 385 41.00 -11.08 -0.49
N PHE A 386 39.72 -11.33 -0.77
CA PHE A 386 39.10 -12.63 -0.52
C PHE A 386 39.65 -13.75 -1.41
N SER A 387 40.08 -13.45 -2.63
CA SER A 387 40.67 -14.46 -3.52
C SER A 387 42.00 -15.04 -3.00
N ARG A 388 42.62 -14.39 -2.02
CA ARG A 388 43.83 -14.85 -1.32
C ARG A 388 43.52 -15.72 -0.10
N SER A 389 42.26 -15.74 0.33
CA SER A 389 41.78 -16.54 1.45
C SER A 389 41.13 -17.84 0.95
N PRO A 390 41.27 -18.96 1.67
CA PRO A 390 40.51 -20.17 1.40
C PRO A 390 39.02 -20.06 1.82
N GLU A 391 38.64 -18.99 2.52
CA GLU A 391 37.28 -18.84 3.05
C GLU A 391 36.25 -18.49 1.96
N PRO A 392 35.07 -19.15 1.96
CA PRO A 392 33.98 -18.79 1.08
C PRO A 392 33.45 -17.37 1.30
N VAL A 393 33.13 -16.68 0.20
CA VAL A 393 32.56 -15.34 0.21
C VAL A 393 31.02 -15.42 0.21
N PRO A 394 30.32 -14.74 1.15
CA PRO A 394 28.87 -14.66 1.16
C PRO A 394 28.40 -13.62 0.13
N LEU A 395 28.29 -14.03 -1.14
CA LEU A 395 27.98 -13.14 -2.25
C LEU A 395 26.64 -12.41 -2.10
N HIS A 396 25.66 -13.06 -1.46
CA HIS A 396 24.36 -12.45 -1.15
C HIS A 396 24.45 -11.23 -0.21
N ILE A 397 25.46 -11.18 0.66
CA ILE A 397 25.70 -10.02 1.55
C ILE A 397 26.41 -8.92 0.77
N TRP A 398 27.52 -9.26 0.10
CA TRP A 398 28.34 -8.30 -0.65
C TRP A 398 27.63 -7.68 -1.85
N GLY A 399 26.79 -8.45 -2.53
CA GLY A 399 25.92 -7.93 -3.58
C GLY A 399 24.88 -6.93 -3.04
N ASN A 400 24.45 -7.09 -1.78
CA ASN A 400 23.54 -6.14 -1.14
C ASN A 400 24.31 -4.86 -0.79
N TYR A 401 25.46 -4.99 -0.11
CA TYR A 401 26.35 -3.87 0.23
C TYR A 401 26.70 -3.01 -0.99
N PHE A 402 27.10 -3.64 -2.10
CA PHE A 402 27.37 -2.95 -3.36
C PHE A 402 26.19 -2.09 -3.82
N THR A 403 25.01 -2.68 -3.99
CA THR A 403 23.85 -1.95 -4.51
C THR A 403 23.33 -0.86 -3.55
N PHE A 404 23.44 -1.07 -2.24
CA PHE A 404 23.07 -0.06 -1.25
C PHE A 404 24.03 1.14 -1.29
N ASP A 405 25.34 0.91 -1.42
CA ASP A 405 26.31 1.99 -1.57
C ASP A 405 26.17 2.70 -2.93
N VAL A 406 25.88 1.97 -4.02
CA VAL A 406 25.58 2.59 -5.32
C VAL A 406 24.37 3.51 -5.20
N VAL A 407 23.25 3.04 -4.66
CA VAL A 407 22.05 3.89 -4.50
C VAL A 407 22.32 5.07 -3.57
N GLY A 408 23.05 4.86 -2.46
CA GLY A 408 23.49 5.94 -1.59
C GLY A 408 24.29 7.01 -2.33
N GLN A 409 25.26 6.59 -3.14
CA GLN A 409 26.12 7.46 -3.94
C GLN A 409 25.33 8.22 -5.02
N LEU A 410 24.40 7.55 -5.71
CA LEU A 410 23.60 8.16 -6.77
C LEU A 410 22.52 9.11 -6.25
N SER A 411 22.00 8.84 -5.05
CA SER A 411 20.69 9.36 -4.65
C SER A 411 20.62 9.99 -3.28
N LEU A 412 21.65 9.85 -2.44
CA LEU A 412 21.64 10.33 -1.05
C LEU A 412 22.95 11.04 -0.67
N GLY A 413 23.64 11.61 -1.67
CA GLY A 413 24.79 12.49 -1.47
C GLY A 413 26.08 11.81 -1.06
N GLY A 414 26.18 10.48 -1.15
CA GLY A 414 27.39 9.75 -0.88
C GLY A 414 27.15 8.28 -0.52
N LYS A 415 28.19 7.45 -0.65
CA LYS A 415 28.26 6.08 -0.12
C LYS A 415 27.84 6.07 1.36
N ILE A 416 27.25 4.96 1.78
CA ILE A 416 26.83 4.75 3.16
C ILE A 416 27.98 4.06 3.93
N GLY A 417 28.80 3.28 3.22
CA GLY A 417 30.01 2.63 3.71
C GLY A 417 29.85 1.13 3.95
N PHE A 418 28.87 0.49 3.30
CA PHE A 418 28.62 -0.95 3.47
C PHE A 418 29.77 -1.80 2.92
N VAL A 419 30.28 -1.50 1.73
CA VAL A 419 31.43 -2.19 1.12
C VAL A 419 32.71 -1.88 1.89
N GLU A 420 32.90 -0.62 2.28
CA GLU A 420 34.08 -0.15 3.00
C GLU A 420 34.21 -0.87 4.34
N ARG A 421 33.12 -1.02 5.09
CA ARG A 421 33.15 -1.61 6.43
C ARG A 421 32.91 -3.12 6.43
N GLY A 422 32.28 -3.66 5.38
CA GLY A 422 31.91 -5.07 5.31
C GLY A 422 30.82 -5.46 6.31
N GLU A 423 29.96 -4.51 6.71
CA GLU A 423 28.88 -4.72 7.68
C GLU A 423 27.61 -3.94 7.30
N ASP A 424 26.47 -4.30 7.90
CA ASP A 424 25.22 -3.52 7.81
C ASP A 424 25.32 -2.25 8.67
N VAL A 425 25.77 -1.16 8.04
CA VAL A 425 25.98 0.15 8.68
C VAL A 425 24.72 0.59 9.42
N SER A 426 24.84 0.74 10.74
CA SER A 426 23.77 1.15 11.64
C SER A 426 22.51 0.25 11.62
N GLY A 427 22.57 -0.92 10.97
CA GLY A 427 21.41 -1.80 10.82
C GLY A 427 20.36 -1.31 9.81
N ILE A 428 20.75 -0.47 8.84
CA ILE A 428 19.84 0.13 7.85
C ILE A 428 19.24 -0.94 6.92
N ILE A 429 20.04 -1.90 6.43
CA ILE A 429 19.54 -2.94 5.52
C ILE A 429 18.52 -3.80 6.26
N LYS A 430 18.87 -4.25 7.46
CA LYS A 430 17.94 -5.00 8.32
C LYS A 430 16.66 -4.21 8.62
N SER A 431 16.78 -2.91 8.87
CA SER A 431 15.66 -1.99 9.12
C SER A 431 14.69 -1.97 7.94
N ILE A 432 15.21 -1.86 6.71
CA ILE A 432 14.42 -1.89 5.47
C ILE A 432 13.76 -3.26 5.26
N HIS A 433 14.52 -4.35 5.38
CA HIS A 433 14.00 -5.71 5.18
C HIS A 433 12.86 -6.06 6.14
N ASP A 434 13.02 -5.78 7.43
CA ASP A 434 11.98 -6.05 8.42
C ASP A 434 10.72 -5.18 8.17
N GLY A 435 10.89 -3.91 7.75
CA GLY A 435 9.78 -3.02 7.41
C GLY A 435 9.01 -3.45 6.16
N PHE A 436 9.72 -3.82 5.10
CA PHE A 436 9.12 -4.26 3.83
C PHE A 436 8.45 -5.63 3.98
N TYR A 437 9.03 -6.53 4.78
CA TYR A 437 8.39 -7.78 5.15
C TYR A 437 7.03 -7.53 5.82
N LEU A 438 6.96 -6.59 6.76
CA LEU A 438 5.73 -6.26 7.46
C LEU A 438 4.69 -5.67 6.51
N MET A 439 5.04 -4.60 5.78
CA MET A 439 4.13 -3.90 4.86
C MET A 439 3.55 -4.84 3.80
N ALA A 440 4.41 -5.62 3.12
CA ALA A 440 3.98 -6.49 2.05
C ALA A 440 3.02 -7.61 2.49
N ASN A 441 3.30 -8.23 3.63
CA ASN A 441 2.53 -9.38 4.11
C ASN A 441 1.24 -8.95 4.83
N MET A 442 1.25 -7.77 5.46
CA MET A 442 0.06 -7.22 6.11
C MET A 442 -0.93 -6.58 5.13
N GLY A 443 -0.51 -6.22 3.91
CA GLY A 443 -1.38 -5.57 2.92
C GLY A 443 -2.62 -6.36 2.49
N ASN A 444 -2.73 -7.60 2.94
CA ASN A 444 -3.86 -8.45 2.63
C ASN A 444 -4.62 -8.93 3.87
N VAL A 445 -4.20 -8.53 5.06
CA VAL A 445 -4.80 -8.94 6.34
C VAL A 445 -6.04 -8.08 6.61
N PRO A 446 -7.16 -8.64 7.10
CA PRO A 446 -8.33 -7.84 7.47
C PRO A 446 -7.97 -6.75 8.48
N LEU A 447 -8.50 -5.54 8.26
CA LEU A 447 -8.19 -4.36 9.08
C LEU A 447 -6.70 -3.97 9.08
N GLN A 448 -5.92 -4.29 8.04
CA GLN A 448 -4.48 -4.00 7.92
C GLN A 448 -4.05 -2.60 8.41
N MET A 449 -4.81 -1.55 8.10
CA MET A 449 -4.48 -0.18 8.48
C MET A 449 -4.76 0.10 9.95
N PHE A 450 -5.72 -0.60 10.58
CA PHE A 450 -5.90 -0.56 12.03
C PHE A 450 -4.69 -1.16 12.74
N TRP A 451 -4.15 -2.27 12.23
CA TRP A 451 -2.98 -2.90 12.82
C TRP A 451 -1.70 -2.08 12.59
N LEU A 452 -1.54 -1.49 11.40
CA LEU A 452 -0.33 -0.75 11.02
C LEU A 452 -0.32 0.73 11.45
N ASN A 453 -1.40 1.48 11.26
CA ASN A 453 -1.37 2.95 11.35
C ASN A 453 -2.25 3.53 12.46
N ASN A 454 -2.90 2.71 13.31
CA ASN A 454 -3.64 3.21 14.46
C ASN A 454 -2.67 3.69 15.55
N SER A 455 -2.94 4.85 16.16
CA SER A 455 -2.18 5.37 17.31
C SER A 455 -2.07 4.35 18.45
N ILE A 456 -3.11 3.55 18.69
CA ILE A 456 -3.10 2.51 19.73
C ILE A 456 -2.16 1.36 19.34
N SER A 457 -2.22 0.89 18.09
CA SER A 457 -1.36 -0.20 17.64
C SER A 457 0.10 0.24 17.57
N GLN A 458 0.37 1.45 17.10
CA GLN A 458 1.69 2.07 17.09
C GLN A 458 2.26 2.27 18.50
N TRP A 459 1.43 2.70 19.45
CA TRP A 459 1.81 2.78 20.86
C TRP A 459 2.13 1.40 21.44
N MET A 460 1.30 0.38 21.17
CA MET A 460 1.53 -0.99 21.63
C MET A 460 2.81 -1.58 21.01
N VAL A 461 3.03 -1.35 19.72
CA VAL A 461 4.25 -1.74 19.00
C VAL A 461 5.48 -1.08 19.62
N LYS A 462 5.42 0.22 19.90
CA LYS A 462 6.54 0.96 20.50
C LYS A 462 6.85 0.49 21.91
N LYS A 463 5.82 0.13 22.68
CA LYS A 463 5.94 -0.26 24.10
C LYS A 463 6.26 -1.75 24.29
N PHE A 464 5.72 -2.63 23.44
CA PHE A 464 5.73 -4.08 23.62
C PHE A 464 6.19 -4.88 22.39
N GLY A 465 6.32 -4.26 21.21
CA GLY A 465 6.55 -4.96 19.94
C GLY A 465 7.99 -5.41 19.64
N GLY A 466 8.95 -5.13 20.54
CA GLY A 466 10.35 -5.46 20.34
C GLY A 466 11.01 -4.76 19.14
N LYS A 467 12.26 -5.13 18.82
CA LYS A 467 13.07 -4.45 17.79
C LYS A 467 12.52 -4.58 16.35
N ARG A 468 11.70 -5.60 16.07
CA ARG A 468 11.18 -5.91 14.73
C ARG A 468 9.95 -5.12 14.32
N LEU A 469 9.13 -4.68 15.29
CA LEU A 469 7.94 -3.88 15.00
C LEU A 469 8.25 -2.38 14.94
N ASN A 470 9.40 -1.95 15.49
CA ASN A 470 9.96 -0.60 15.31
C ASN A 470 10.96 -0.54 14.13
N SER A 471 10.89 -1.50 13.22
CA SER A 471 11.98 -1.86 12.30
C SER A 471 12.38 -0.77 11.34
N PHE A 472 11.44 0.05 10.85
CA PHE A 472 11.72 1.01 9.79
C PHE A 472 12.31 2.34 10.30
N ASN A 473 12.28 2.58 11.62
CA ASN A 473 12.62 3.89 12.19
C ASN A 473 14.10 4.24 12.09
N VAL A 474 14.99 3.26 12.18
CA VAL A 474 16.44 3.48 12.02
C VAL A 474 16.73 4.06 10.63
N PHE A 475 16.18 3.42 9.60
CA PHE A 475 16.30 3.92 8.23
C PHE A 475 15.66 5.31 8.07
N LEU A 476 14.44 5.51 8.57
CA LEU A 476 13.76 6.80 8.45
C LEU A 476 14.52 7.94 9.12
N GLN A 477 15.06 7.71 10.32
CA GLN A 477 15.84 8.70 11.04
C GLN A 477 17.13 9.05 10.28
N TRP A 478 17.86 8.03 9.82
CA TRP A 478 19.08 8.22 9.03
C TRP A 478 18.81 9.01 7.75
N LEU A 479 17.72 8.69 7.05
CA LEU A 479 17.32 9.39 5.84
C LEU A 479 16.93 10.84 6.16
N GLU A 480 16.22 11.06 7.26
CA GLU A 480 15.80 12.39 7.71
C GLU A 480 16.98 13.30 7.96
N GLU A 481 18.01 12.80 8.66
CA GLU A 481 19.25 13.53 8.93
C GLU A 481 19.92 13.94 7.60
N ARG A 482 20.05 13.03 6.64
CA ARG A 482 20.64 13.30 5.31
C ARG A 482 19.84 14.32 4.49
N VAL A 483 18.52 14.18 4.44
CA VAL A 483 17.64 15.10 3.71
C VAL A 483 17.68 16.48 4.34
N THR A 484 17.60 16.58 5.67
CA THR A 484 17.68 17.85 6.39
C THR A 484 19.03 18.52 6.17
N GLU A 485 20.14 17.79 6.28
CA GLU A 485 21.47 18.33 6.02
C GLU A 485 21.56 18.95 4.62
N ARG A 486 21.09 18.25 3.58
CA ARG A 486 21.13 18.76 2.20
C ARG A 486 20.21 19.97 2.00
N MET A 487 19.00 19.95 2.56
CA MET A 487 18.06 21.06 2.43
C MET A 487 18.53 22.32 3.18
N THR A 488 19.23 22.16 4.30
CA THR A 488 19.76 23.29 5.09
C THR A 488 21.05 23.84 4.52
N ASN A 489 22.00 22.98 4.15
CA ASN A 489 23.33 23.40 3.70
C ASN A 489 23.39 23.71 2.20
N GLY A 490 22.37 23.29 1.44
CA GLY A 490 22.35 23.33 -0.02
C GLY A 490 23.31 22.31 -0.65
N LEU A 491 23.41 22.35 -1.98
CA LEU A 491 24.32 21.46 -2.72
C LEU A 491 25.81 21.82 -2.48
N GLY A 492 26.13 23.10 -2.27
CA GLY A 492 27.51 23.58 -2.23
C GLY A 492 28.24 23.28 -3.55
N ASP A 493 29.51 22.90 -3.46
CA ASP A 493 30.34 22.47 -4.60
C ASP A 493 30.10 21.00 -5.01
N LYS A 494 29.13 20.31 -4.39
CA LYS A 494 28.83 18.90 -4.70
C LYS A 494 28.17 18.82 -6.08
N ARG A 495 28.46 17.75 -6.84
CA ARG A 495 27.79 17.50 -8.12
C ARG A 495 26.30 17.17 -7.88
N LYS A 496 25.44 17.59 -8.80
CA LYS A 496 23.99 17.31 -8.77
C LYS A 496 23.72 15.79 -8.86
N ASP A 497 23.14 15.25 -7.80
CA ASP A 497 22.69 13.86 -7.65
C ASP A 497 21.15 13.77 -7.71
N MET A 498 20.59 12.57 -7.60
CA MET A 498 19.12 12.41 -7.64
C MET A 498 18.43 13.09 -6.44
N LEU A 499 19.08 13.17 -5.28
CA LEU A 499 18.54 13.91 -4.13
C LEU A 499 18.28 15.37 -4.49
N GLN A 500 19.23 16.01 -5.15
CA GLN A 500 19.08 17.39 -5.60
C GLN A 500 17.94 17.55 -6.60
N HIS A 501 17.76 16.59 -7.52
CA HIS A 501 16.60 16.57 -8.40
C HIS A 501 15.27 16.46 -7.65
N PHE A 502 15.22 15.68 -6.57
CA PHE A 502 14.02 15.57 -5.75
C PHE A 502 13.72 16.87 -5.00
N ILE A 503 14.74 17.53 -4.44
CA ILE A 503 14.60 18.82 -3.75
C ILE A 503 14.11 19.93 -4.68
N GLU A 504 14.56 19.95 -5.94
CA GLU A 504 14.18 20.96 -6.94
C GLU A 504 12.84 20.65 -7.63
N ALA A 505 12.21 19.52 -7.33
CA ALA A 505 10.92 19.16 -7.92
C ALA A 505 9.80 20.11 -7.46
N LYS A 506 8.69 20.08 -8.21
CA LYS A 506 7.48 20.86 -7.89
C LYS A 506 6.29 19.95 -7.60
N ASP A 507 5.39 20.40 -6.74
CA ASP A 507 4.15 19.72 -6.38
C ASP A 507 3.04 19.88 -7.45
N MET A 508 1.84 19.34 -7.17
CA MET A 508 0.66 19.43 -8.05
C MET A 508 0.23 20.87 -8.34
N SER A 509 0.53 21.81 -7.45
CA SER A 509 0.18 23.23 -7.53
C SER A 509 1.30 24.05 -8.18
N GLY A 510 2.40 23.41 -8.60
CA GLY A 510 3.58 24.07 -9.15
C GLY A 510 4.49 24.73 -8.10
N GLN A 511 4.24 24.49 -6.81
CA GLN A 511 5.05 24.99 -5.71
C GLN A 511 6.26 24.08 -5.46
N PRO A 512 7.34 24.56 -4.82
CA PRO A 512 8.43 23.71 -4.38
C PRO A 512 7.93 22.55 -3.52
N VAL A 513 8.52 21.37 -3.70
CA VAL A 513 8.19 20.21 -2.86
C VAL A 513 8.55 20.44 -1.40
N LYS A 514 7.84 19.78 -0.49
CA LYS A 514 8.13 19.84 0.95
C LYS A 514 9.15 18.78 1.35
N LYS A 515 9.66 18.85 2.58
CA LYS A 515 10.58 17.83 3.12
C LYS A 515 9.97 16.44 3.03
N GLU A 516 8.68 16.31 3.30
CA GLU A 516 7.96 15.02 3.29
C GLU A 516 7.92 14.39 1.89
N ASP A 517 7.88 15.21 0.83
CA ASP A 517 7.98 14.75 -0.56
C ASP A 517 9.39 14.24 -0.89
N VAL A 518 10.43 14.91 -0.41
CA VAL A 518 11.82 14.47 -0.63
C VAL A 518 12.10 13.19 0.15
N MET A 519 11.62 13.11 1.40
CA MET A 519 11.73 11.92 2.25
C MET A 519 11.12 10.69 1.58
N ILE A 520 9.90 10.79 1.03
CA ILE A 520 9.27 9.62 0.41
C ILE A 520 10.01 9.15 -0.85
N GLU A 521 10.63 10.05 -1.62
CA GLU A 521 11.45 9.65 -2.76
C GLU A 521 12.76 8.99 -2.31
N GLY A 522 13.35 9.45 -1.21
CA GLY A 522 14.48 8.77 -0.55
C GLY A 522 14.14 7.34 -0.09
N VAL A 523 12.94 7.15 0.47
CA VAL A 523 12.42 5.82 0.81
C VAL A 523 12.24 4.96 -0.43
N ASN A 524 11.64 5.49 -1.49
CA ASN A 524 11.41 4.74 -2.73
C ASN A 524 12.73 4.27 -3.34
N ILE A 525 13.74 5.15 -3.43
CA ILE A 525 14.97 4.83 -4.14
C ILE A 525 15.87 3.88 -3.34
N LEU A 526 16.09 4.11 -2.04
CA LEU A 526 16.94 3.21 -1.25
C LEU A 526 16.22 1.90 -0.94
N GLY A 527 14.94 1.98 -0.55
CA GLY A 527 14.17 0.80 -0.15
C GLY A 527 13.84 -0.15 -1.30
N ALA A 528 13.65 0.36 -2.53
CA ALA A 528 13.34 -0.49 -3.69
C ALA A 528 14.52 -0.69 -4.65
N GLY A 529 15.41 0.29 -4.79
CA GLY A 529 16.48 0.28 -5.79
C GLY A 529 17.59 -0.72 -5.48
N ALA A 530 18.03 -0.80 -4.22
CA ALA A 530 19.18 -1.62 -3.86
C ALA A 530 18.86 -3.13 -3.92
N ASP A 531 17.87 -3.58 -3.14
CA ASP A 531 17.53 -5.01 -3.06
C ASP A 531 17.16 -5.63 -4.41
N THR A 532 16.40 -4.91 -5.25
CA THR A 532 15.96 -5.46 -6.54
C THR A 532 17.10 -5.64 -7.53
N THR A 533 18.06 -4.72 -7.57
CA THR A 533 19.28 -4.86 -8.36
C THR A 533 20.17 -5.96 -7.80
N SER A 534 20.33 -6.04 -6.47
CA SER A 534 21.12 -7.08 -5.81
C SER A 534 20.62 -8.47 -6.18
N ILE A 535 19.31 -8.69 -6.10
CA ILE A 535 18.65 -9.94 -6.49
C ILE A 535 18.89 -10.26 -7.97
N SER A 536 18.92 -9.24 -8.84
CA SER A 536 19.19 -9.42 -10.28
C SER A 536 20.64 -9.84 -10.53
N ILE A 537 21.61 -9.21 -9.85
CA ILE A 537 23.02 -9.60 -9.92
C ILE A 537 23.19 -11.04 -9.46
N LEU A 538 22.62 -11.40 -8.30
CA LEU A 538 22.70 -12.75 -7.74
C LEU A 538 21.99 -13.77 -8.62
N ALA A 539 20.86 -13.43 -9.22
CA ALA A 539 20.17 -14.29 -10.18
C ALA A 539 21.07 -14.65 -11.37
N VAL A 540 21.79 -13.66 -11.91
CA VAL A 540 22.71 -13.86 -13.03
C VAL A 540 23.91 -14.69 -12.60
N LEU A 541 24.59 -14.31 -11.52
CA LEU A 541 25.76 -15.02 -11.00
C LEU A 541 25.42 -16.48 -10.67
N GLY A 542 24.30 -16.70 -10.01
CA GLY A 542 23.84 -18.04 -9.65
C GLY A 542 23.56 -18.90 -10.89
N ALA A 543 22.81 -18.35 -11.86
CA ALA A 543 22.48 -19.08 -13.07
C ALA A 543 23.71 -19.39 -13.93
N ILE A 544 24.62 -18.44 -14.15
CA ILE A 544 25.78 -18.66 -15.01
C ILE A 544 26.83 -19.58 -14.36
N MET A 545 27.04 -19.52 -13.02
CA MET A 545 28.05 -20.32 -12.34
C MET A 545 27.76 -21.82 -12.35
N ILE A 546 26.48 -22.21 -12.39
CA ILE A 546 26.07 -23.62 -12.50
C ILE A 546 26.02 -24.14 -13.95
N HIS A 547 26.38 -23.30 -14.94
CA HIS A 547 26.47 -23.68 -16.34
C HIS A 547 27.88 -23.39 -16.89
N PRO A 548 28.86 -24.29 -16.66
CA PRO A 548 30.28 -24.03 -16.96
C PRO A 548 30.57 -23.66 -18.42
N GLN A 549 29.86 -24.27 -19.37
CA GLN A 549 30.02 -23.98 -20.80
C GLN A 549 29.54 -22.56 -21.14
N ALA A 550 28.40 -22.15 -20.59
CA ALA A 550 27.89 -20.79 -20.77
C ALA A 550 28.79 -19.76 -20.08
N LYS A 551 29.30 -20.06 -18.86
CA LYS A 551 30.28 -19.20 -18.17
C LYS A 551 31.50 -18.96 -19.03
N ARG A 552 32.08 -20.02 -19.60
CA ARG A 552 33.26 -19.91 -20.47
C ARG A 552 32.98 -19.04 -21.70
N LYS A 553 31.87 -19.27 -22.39
CA LYS A 553 31.45 -18.49 -23.56
C LYS A 553 31.25 -17.00 -23.22
N LEU A 554 30.67 -16.71 -22.05
CA LEU A 554 30.52 -15.35 -21.56
C LEU A 554 31.87 -14.68 -21.27
N GLN A 555 32.78 -15.40 -20.59
CA GLN A 555 34.13 -14.90 -20.32
C GLN A 555 34.90 -14.63 -21.61
N GLU A 556 34.82 -15.51 -22.60
CA GLU A 556 35.45 -15.34 -23.92
C GLU A 556 34.91 -14.09 -24.66
N GLU A 557 33.59 -13.86 -24.64
CA GLU A 557 32.99 -12.64 -25.24
C GLU A 557 33.48 -11.37 -24.52
N ILE A 558 33.51 -11.37 -23.19
CA ILE A 558 33.97 -10.23 -22.39
C ILE A 558 35.46 -9.96 -22.66
N ASP A 559 36.30 -10.99 -22.64
CA ASP A 559 37.74 -10.83 -22.87
C ASP A 559 38.02 -10.29 -24.28
N GLN A 560 37.26 -10.73 -25.29
CA GLN A 560 37.38 -10.19 -26.64
C GLN A 560 36.94 -8.72 -26.71
N ALA A 561 35.88 -8.33 -26.00
CA ALA A 561 35.44 -6.95 -25.94
C ALA A 561 36.51 -6.02 -25.34
N TYR A 562 37.20 -6.45 -24.27
CA TYR A 562 38.30 -5.67 -23.68
C TYR A 562 39.47 -5.48 -24.67
N LYS A 563 39.76 -6.48 -25.50
CA LYS A 563 40.76 -6.38 -26.58
C LYS A 563 40.34 -5.40 -27.65
N ASP A 564 39.12 -5.56 -28.18
CA ASP A 564 38.62 -4.74 -29.29
C ASP A 564 38.52 -3.25 -28.92
N LEU A 565 38.24 -2.97 -27.64
CA LEU A 565 38.18 -1.62 -27.08
C LEU A 565 39.54 -1.07 -26.63
N ASN A 566 40.62 -1.85 -26.74
CA ASN A 566 41.96 -1.51 -26.23
C ASN A 566 41.95 -1.13 -24.73
N LEU A 567 41.19 -1.86 -23.93
CA LEU A 567 41.11 -1.67 -22.47
C LEU A 567 42.15 -2.51 -21.71
N GLU A 568 42.81 -3.47 -22.39
CA GLU A 568 43.88 -4.27 -21.79
C GLU A 568 45.04 -3.40 -21.29
N GLY A 569 45.39 -3.52 -20.00
CA GLY A 569 46.55 -2.85 -19.40
C GLY A 569 46.39 -1.35 -19.09
N ASN A 570 45.23 -0.73 -19.41
CA ASN A 570 45.02 0.71 -19.25
C ASN A 570 44.37 1.13 -17.91
N ASN A 571 44.18 0.21 -16.95
CA ASN A 571 43.41 0.43 -15.71
C ASN A 571 42.01 1.04 -15.96
N GLN A 572 41.45 0.84 -17.16
CA GLN A 572 40.12 1.29 -17.55
C GLN A 572 39.17 0.11 -17.60
N GLU A 573 37.92 0.36 -17.22
CA GLU A 573 36.86 -0.64 -17.21
C GLU A 573 35.86 -0.40 -18.34
N ILE A 574 35.18 -1.47 -18.75
CA ILE A 574 34.13 -1.38 -19.76
C ILE A 574 32.99 -0.45 -19.29
N GLU A 575 32.63 0.50 -20.15
CA GLU A 575 31.49 1.39 -19.95
C GLU A 575 30.17 0.69 -20.33
N PHE A 576 29.06 1.15 -19.77
CA PHE A 576 27.74 0.57 -20.05
C PHE A 576 27.42 0.54 -21.54
N LYS A 577 27.72 1.62 -22.27
CA LYS A 577 27.44 1.77 -23.71
C LYS A 577 28.08 0.67 -24.58
N ASP A 578 29.12 0.01 -24.07
CA ASP A 578 29.84 -1.04 -24.77
C ASP A 578 29.45 -2.41 -24.21
N ALA A 579 29.28 -2.54 -22.88
CA ALA A 579 28.76 -3.74 -22.25
C ALA A 579 27.35 -4.12 -22.75
N GLU A 580 26.46 -3.14 -22.98
CA GLU A 580 25.09 -3.39 -23.48
C GLU A 580 25.05 -3.95 -24.91
N LYS A 581 26.14 -3.81 -25.67
CA LYS A 581 26.25 -4.29 -27.05
C LYS A 581 26.72 -5.75 -27.12
N LEU A 582 27.18 -6.33 -26.02
CA LEU A 582 27.64 -7.72 -25.96
C LEU A 582 26.43 -8.67 -26.00
N PRO A 583 26.20 -9.37 -27.12
CA PRO A 583 24.96 -10.09 -27.34
C PRO A 583 24.77 -11.25 -26.36
N TYR A 584 25.84 -11.98 -26.02
CA TYR A 584 25.73 -13.11 -25.10
C TYR A 584 25.58 -12.66 -23.65
N LEU A 585 26.29 -11.61 -23.22
CA LEU A 585 26.05 -10.95 -21.94
C LEU A 585 24.59 -10.52 -21.82
N ALA A 586 24.08 -9.72 -22.77
CA ALA A 586 22.69 -9.24 -22.75
C ALA A 586 21.67 -10.40 -22.66
N ALA A 587 21.94 -11.50 -23.37
CA ALA A 587 21.14 -12.72 -23.35
C ALA A 587 21.17 -13.42 -21.97
N VAL A 588 22.36 -13.57 -21.37
CA VAL A 588 22.57 -14.15 -20.03
C VAL A 588 21.84 -13.33 -18.96
N LEU A 589 21.97 -12.01 -19.01
CA LEU A 589 21.29 -11.12 -18.07
C LEU A 589 19.78 -11.28 -18.17
N LYS A 590 19.26 -11.20 -19.40
CA LYS A 590 17.82 -11.25 -19.65
C LYS A 590 17.21 -12.59 -19.24
N GLU A 591 17.85 -13.71 -19.58
CA GLU A 591 17.32 -15.03 -19.24
C GLU A 591 17.33 -15.30 -17.74
N SER A 592 18.40 -14.89 -17.05
CA SER A 592 18.52 -15.05 -15.60
C SER A 592 17.44 -14.24 -14.86
N MET A 593 17.26 -12.97 -15.24
CA MET A 593 16.21 -12.12 -14.65
C MET A 593 14.79 -12.49 -15.11
N ARG A 594 14.63 -13.19 -16.25
CA ARG A 594 13.34 -13.76 -16.66
C ARG A 594 12.90 -14.83 -15.66
N LEU A 595 13.79 -15.79 -15.36
CA LEU A 595 13.49 -16.91 -14.48
C LEU A 595 13.51 -16.52 -12.99
N HIS A 596 14.36 -15.58 -12.59
CA HIS A 596 14.49 -15.15 -11.20
C HIS A 596 14.19 -13.65 -11.06
N PRO A 597 12.93 -13.22 -11.26
CA PRO A 597 12.57 -11.81 -11.11
C PRO A 597 12.63 -11.39 -9.63
N SER A 598 13.04 -10.14 -9.39
CA SER A 598 13.24 -9.63 -8.03
C SER A 598 11.96 -9.53 -7.20
N ILE A 599 10.78 -9.51 -7.83
CA ILE A 599 9.47 -9.49 -7.16
C ILE A 599 8.64 -10.67 -7.67
N SER A 600 8.21 -11.55 -6.75
CA SER A 600 7.38 -12.72 -7.06
C SER A 600 5.88 -12.50 -6.75
N TYR A 601 5.51 -11.39 -6.12
CA TYR A 601 4.12 -11.15 -5.69
C TYR A 601 3.21 -10.77 -6.88
N GLN A 602 1.90 -10.86 -6.66
CA GLN A 602 0.87 -10.73 -7.70
C GLN A 602 0.66 -9.31 -8.25
N LEU A 603 1.22 -8.27 -7.61
CA LEU A 603 0.99 -6.87 -7.97
C LEU A 603 -0.51 -6.53 -8.18
N PRO A 604 -1.37 -6.71 -7.17
CA PRO A 604 -2.82 -6.80 -7.34
C PRO A 604 -3.45 -5.53 -7.94
N ARG A 605 -4.46 -5.73 -8.77
CA ARG A 605 -5.24 -4.71 -9.47
C ARG A 605 -6.73 -4.99 -9.30
N ILE A 606 -7.52 -3.93 -9.35
CA ILE A 606 -8.96 -3.99 -9.42
C ILE A 606 -9.35 -4.14 -10.90
N VAL A 607 -10.14 -5.16 -11.20
CA VAL A 607 -10.64 -5.44 -12.55
C VAL A 607 -11.52 -4.28 -13.03
N PRO A 608 -11.19 -3.64 -14.17
CA PRO A 608 -11.99 -2.55 -14.72
C PRO A 608 -13.30 -3.06 -15.37
N SER A 609 -14.21 -2.13 -15.68
CA SER A 609 -15.42 -2.43 -16.48
C SER A 609 -15.06 -2.84 -17.91
N PRO A 610 -15.79 -3.79 -18.54
CA PRO A 610 -16.92 -4.57 -18.02
C PRO A 610 -16.51 -5.83 -17.24
N GLY A 611 -15.22 -6.14 -17.17
CA GLY A 611 -14.67 -7.40 -16.66
C GLY A 611 -13.55 -7.91 -17.58
N ILE A 612 -13.00 -9.08 -17.26
CA ILE A 612 -11.97 -9.75 -18.07
C ILE A 612 -12.44 -11.17 -18.36
N LYS A 613 -12.47 -11.56 -19.63
CA LYS A 613 -12.79 -12.93 -20.06
C LYS A 613 -11.52 -13.64 -20.52
N ILE A 614 -11.15 -14.73 -19.85
CA ILE A 614 -10.01 -15.60 -20.22
C ILE A 614 -10.55 -17.02 -20.42
N GLY A 615 -10.60 -17.48 -21.66
CA GLY A 615 -11.26 -18.75 -22.02
C GLY A 615 -12.72 -18.76 -21.55
N GLU A 616 -13.08 -19.79 -20.78
CA GLU A 616 -14.41 -19.97 -20.19
C GLU A 616 -14.64 -19.14 -18.92
N HIS A 617 -13.59 -18.51 -18.37
CA HIS A 617 -13.68 -17.79 -17.11
C HIS A 617 -13.94 -16.30 -17.35
N PHE A 618 -15.07 -15.80 -16.84
CA PHE A 618 -15.38 -14.37 -16.80
C PHE A 618 -15.18 -13.82 -15.39
N ILE A 619 -14.26 -12.86 -15.26
CA ILE A 619 -13.96 -12.18 -14.01
C ILE A 619 -14.62 -10.80 -14.01
N LYS A 620 -15.57 -10.61 -13.09
CA LYS A 620 -16.37 -9.40 -12.96
C LYS A 620 -15.53 -8.19 -12.55
N GLN A 621 -15.97 -7.00 -12.99
CA GLN A 621 -15.46 -5.71 -12.50
C GLN A 621 -15.45 -5.63 -10.96
N GLY A 622 -14.46 -4.93 -10.40
CA GLY A 622 -14.33 -4.69 -8.96
C GLY A 622 -13.60 -5.81 -8.21
N SER A 623 -13.38 -6.95 -8.86
CA SER A 623 -12.62 -8.07 -8.29
C SER A 623 -11.12 -7.76 -8.24
N ILE A 624 -10.39 -8.46 -7.36
CA ILE A 624 -8.93 -8.33 -7.28
C ILE A 624 -8.30 -9.39 -8.18
N CYS A 625 -7.36 -8.97 -9.02
CA CYS A 625 -6.56 -9.89 -9.82
C CYS A 625 -5.10 -9.47 -9.86
N GLY A 626 -4.22 -10.42 -10.13
CA GLY A 626 -2.80 -10.12 -10.25
C GLY A 626 -2.07 -11.10 -11.14
N ILE A 627 -0.82 -10.75 -11.43
CA ILE A 627 0.12 -11.55 -12.20
C ILE A 627 1.44 -11.52 -11.45
N SER A 628 1.97 -12.71 -11.12
CA SER A 628 3.34 -12.86 -10.66
C SER A 628 4.28 -12.89 -11.86
N ALA A 629 5.35 -12.11 -11.81
CA ALA A 629 6.38 -12.19 -12.85
C ALA A 629 6.99 -13.60 -12.93
N THR A 630 7.13 -14.28 -11.80
CA THR A 630 7.71 -15.62 -11.70
C THR A 630 6.93 -16.65 -12.51
N SER A 631 5.59 -16.60 -12.48
CA SER A 631 4.74 -17.50 -13.28
C SER A 631 4.56 -17.01 -14.71
N MET A 632 4.35 -15.70 -14.93
CA MET A 632 4.13 -15.14 -16.27
C MET A 632 5.34 -15.31 -17.18
N ASN A 633 6.53 -15.09 -16.64
CA ASN A 633 7.79 -15.26 -17.37
C ASN A 633 8.09 -16.73 -17.70
N ARG A 634 7.33 -17.70 -17.17
CA ARG A 634 7.41 -19.14 -17.48
C ARG A 634 6.26 -19.63 -18.36
N SER A 635 5.46 -18.72 -18.93
CA SER A 635 4.37 -19.09 -19.84
C SER A 635 4.92 -19.80 -21.08
N LYS A 636 4.56 -21.08 -21.25
CA LYS A 636 4.98 -21.88 -22.42
C LYS A 636 4.43 -21.35 -23.74
N GLU A 637 3.29 -20.66 -23.70
CA GLU A 637 2.71 -20.00 -24.88
C GLU A 637 3.53 -18.80 -25.35
N ILE A 638 4.21 -18.11 -24.42
CA ILE A 638 4.97 -16.90 -24.73
C ILE A 638 6.44 -17.24 -24.98
N PHE A 639 7.04 -18.06 -24.11
CA PHE A 639 8.48 -18.33 -24.09
C PHE A 639 8.86 -19.69 -24.68
N GLY A 640 7.89 -20.48 -25.15
CA GLY A 640 8.12 -21.80 -25.75
C GLY A 640 8.00 -22.97 -24.77
N PRO A 641 8.02 -24.22 -25.27
CA PRO A 641 7.82 -25.42 -24.45
C PRO A 641 8.85 -25.58 -23.32
N ASP A 642 10.04 -25.02 -23.53
CA ASP A 642 11.20 -25.02 -22.64
C ASP A 642 11.26 -23.75 -21.76
N ALA A 643 10.14 -23.06 -21.55
CA ALA A 643 10.08 -21.81 -20.76
C ALA A 643 10.62 -21.93 -19.32
N GLU A 644 10.81 -23.12 -18.78
CA GLU A 644 11.39 -23.34 -17.45
C GLU A 644 12.91 -23.51 -17.49
N GLU A 645 13.49 -23.79 -18.65
CA GLU A 645 14.92 -23.97 -18.84
C GLU A 645 15.62 -22.61 -18.91
N TRP A 646 16.78 -22.52 -18.27
CA TRP A 646 17.67 -21.38 -18.42
C TRP A 646 18.46 -21.54 -19.72
N ARG A 647 18.05 -20.81 -20.77
CA ARG A 647 18.72 -20.83 -22.07
C ARG A 647 18.94 -19.41 -22.59
N PRO A 648 20.10 -18.79 -22.34
CA PRO A 648 20.44 -17.45 -22.85
C PRO A 648 20.22 -17.32 -24.37
N GLU A 649 20.56 -18.35 -25.14
CA GLU A 649 20.43 -18.39 -26.60
C GLU A 649 19.00 -18.11 -27.10
N ARG A 650 17.97 -18.23 -26.24
CA ARG A 650 16.59 -17.80 -26.54
C ARG A 650 16.50 -16.34 -27.00
N TRP A 651 17.46 -15.51 -26.61
CA TRP A 651 17.47 -14.07 -26.86
C TRP A 651 18.37 -13.64 -28.02
N ILE A 652 18.94 -14.59 -28.75
CA ILE A 652 19.84 -14.33 -29.87
C ILE A 652 19.15 -14.79 -31.15
N ALA A 653 18.86 -13.85 -32.04
CA ALA A 653 18.23 -14.15 -33.32
C ALA A 653 19.25 -14.75 -34.29
N LEU A 654 18.93 -15.90 -34.89
CA LEU A 654 19.68 -16.49 -36.00
C LEU A 654 18.94 -16.30 -37.33
N THR A 655 17.64 -16.07 -37.27
CA THR A 655 16.74 -15.86 -38.41
C THR A 655 15.83 -14.64 -38.17
N GLU A 656 15.19 -14.13 -39.22
CA GLU A 656 14.17 -13.08 -39.10
C GLU A 656 12.96 -13.53 -38.25
N GLU A 657 12.65 -14.81 -38.26
CA GLU A 657 11.56 -15.36 -37.45
C GLU A 657 11.92 -15.35 -35.97
N ASP A 658 13.16 -15.71 -35.61
CA ASP A 658 13.65 -15.57 -34.23
C ASP A 658 13.57 -14.12 -33.76
N GLN A 659 13.91 -13.16 -34.63
CA GLN A 659 13.82 -11.74 -34.31
C GLN A 659 12.38 -11.31 -33.98
N LYS A 660 11.38 -11.79 -34.74
CA LYS A 660 9.96 -11.56 -34.46
C LYS A 660 9.53 -12.22 -33.16
N GLN A 661 9.96 -13.46 -32.92
CA GLN A 661 9.67 -14.18 -31.69
C GLN A 661 10.26 -13.48 -30.46
N ILE A 662 11.51 -13.02 -30.53
CA ILE A 662 12.18 -12.25 -29.47
C ILE A 662 11.45 -10.93 -29.22
N SER A 663 11.04 -10.21 -30.27
CA SER A 663 10.22 -9.00 -30.14
C SER A 663 8.90 -9.28 -29.40
N ASN A 664 8.22 -10.36 -29.78
CA ASN A 664 7.00 -10.80 -29.10
C ASN A 664 7.23 -11.13 -27.62
N MET A 665 8.26 -11.93 -27.30
CA MET A 665 8.64 -12.26 -25.92
C MET A 665 8.96 -11.01 -25.09
N ASN A 666 9.72 -10.07 -25.64
CA ASN A 666 10.03 -8.79 -24.98
C ASN A 666 8.75 -8.00 -24.65
N GLY A 667 7.72 -8.06 -25.50
CA GLY A 667 6.43 -7.41 -25.29
C GLY A 667 5.61 -7.97 -24.11
N TYR A 668 5.95 -9.16 -23.61
CA TYR A 668 5.28 -9.82 -22.49
C TYR A 668 6.19 -10.09 -21.29
N LEU A 669 7.47 -9.72 -21.36
CA LEU A 669 8.40 -9.89 -20.26
C LEU A 669 8.02 -8.97 -19.10
N THR A 670 7.79 -9.55 -17.92
CA THR A 670 7.26 -8.82 -16.75
C THR A 670 8.29 -8.55 -15.66
N THR A 671 9.57 -8.82 -15.93
CA THR A 671 10.70 -8.60 -15.00
C THR A 671 10.74 -7.18 -14.41
N PHE A 672 10.42 -6.17 -15.22
CA PHE A 672 10.34 -4.76 -14.78
C PHE A 672 8.89 -4.24 -14.72
N GLY A 673 7.91 -5.13 -14.59
CA GLY A 673 6.49 -4.81 -14.75
C GLY A 673 6.13 -4.40 -16.18
N MET A 674 4.95 -3.80 -16.36
CA MET A 674 4.43 -3.42 -17.68
C MET A 674 3.66 -2.08 -17.64
N GLY A 675 3.64 -1.41 -18.79
CA GLY A 675 2.79 -0.25 -19.08
C GLY A 675 3.12 0.99 -18.26
N ALA A 676 2.10 1.80 -17.94
CA ALA A 676 2.27 3.10 -17.29
C ALA A 676 2.87 3.03 -15.87
N ARG A 677 2.96 1.83 -15.30
CA ARG A 677 3.51 1.55 -13.96
C ARG A 677 4.73 0.62 -14.02
N SER A 678 5.42 0.55 -15.17
CA SER A 678 6.69 -0.16 -15.29
C SER A 678 7.73 0.42 -14.32
N CYS A 679 8.74 -0.37 -13.95
CA CYS A 679 9.79 0.04 -13.03
C CYS A 679 10.42 1.36 -13.49
N VAL A 680 10.50 2.34 -12.58
CA VAL A 680 11.14 3.63 -12.86
C VAL A 680 12.67 3.51 -12.81
N GLY A 681 13.19 2.65 -11.93
CA GLY A 681 14.62 2.36 -11.76
C GLY A 681 15.22 1.40 -12.79
N LYS A 682 14.48 1.03 -13.85
CA LYS A 682 14.94 0.04 -14.84
C LYS A 682 16.31 0.40 -15.43
N ASN A 683 16.55 1.67 -15.76
CA ASN A 683 17.82 2.09 -16.36
C ASN A 683 18.99 1.96 -15.38
N ILE A 684 18.79 2.30 -14.11
CA ILE A 684 19.81 2.14 -13.05
C ILE A 684 20.19 0.65 -12.94
N ALA A 685 19.19 -0.21 -12.77
CA ALA A 685 19.41 -1.65 -12.64
C ALA A 685 20.12 -2.24 -13.88
N LEU A 686 19.76 -1.80 -15.10
CA LEU A 686 20.45 -2.27 -16.30
C LEU A 686 21.91 -1.84 -16.32
N VAL A 687 22.22 -0.57 -16.02
CA VAL A 687 23.61 -0.10 -15.95
C VAL A 687 24.41 -0.88 -14.91
N GLU A 688 23.87 -1.02 -13.70
CA GLU A 688 24.52 -1.77 -12.61
C GLU A 688 24.77 -3.23 -13.00
N VAL A 689 23.74 -3.96 -13.46
CA VAL A 689 23.86 -5.40 -13.73
C VAL A 689 24.79 -5.67 -14.92
N HIS A 690 24.76 -4.88 -16.00
CA HIS A 690 25.66 -5.09 -17.14
C HIS A 690 27.11 -4.88 -16.73
N LYS A 691 27.40 -3.77 -16.05
CA LYS A 691 28.76 -3.45 -15.62
C LYS A 691 29.26 -4.44 -14.59
N PHE A 692 28.45 -4.75 -13.58
CA PHE A 692 28.83 -5.69 -12.53
C PHE A 692 29.22 -7.04 -13.12
N ILE A 693 28.37 -7.62 -13.98
CA ILE A 693 28.59 -8.96 -14.50
C ILE A 693 29.77 -8.99 -15.48
N ALA A 694 29.89 -7.99 -16.36
CA ALA A 694 31.02 -7.88 -17.29
C ALA A 694 32.35 -7.78 -16.53
N GLN A 695 32.45 -6.85 -15.58
CA GLN A 695 33.68 -6.64 -14.81
C GLN A 695 33.97 -7.81 -13.85
N PHE A 696 32.94 -8.39 -13.22
CA PHE A 696 33.12 -9.54 -12.35
C PHE A 696 33.75 -10.72 -13.10
N PHE A 697 33.22 -11.09 -14.26
CA PHE A 697 33.78 -12.20 -15.05
C PHE A 697 35.06 -11.85 -15.79
N ARG A 698 35.34 -10.56 -16.03
CA ARG A 698 36.65 -10.10 -16.47
C ARG A 698 37.71 -10.39 -15.42
N HIS A 699 37.47 -9.98 -14.17
CA HIS A 699 38.48 -10.01 -13.10
C HIS A 699 38.54 -11.32 -12.32
N PHE A 700 37.44 -12.05 -12.25
CA PHE A 700 37.32 -13.18 -11.35
C PHE A 700 36.83 -14.44 -12.05
N ASP A 701 37.37 -15.57 -11.61
CA ASP A 701 36.75 -16.88 -11.80
C ASP A 701 36.12 -17.30 -10.47
N ALA A 702 34.84 -17.64 -10.50
CA ALA A 702 34.10 -18.01 -9.30
C ALA A 702 33.27 -19.27 -9.50
N SER A 703 33.06 -19.99 -8.39
CA SER A 703 32.29 -21.23 -8.33
C SER A 703 31.44 -21.24 -7.06
N VAL A 704 30.24 -21.81 -7.16
CA VAL A 704 29.34 -22.02 -6.02
C VAL A 704 29.94 -23.07 -5.09
N VAL A 705 29.79 -22.88 -3.77
CA VAL A 705 30.27 -23.87 -2.78
C VAL A 705 29.39 -25.12 -2.77
N ASN A 706 28.09 -24.95 -3.00
CA ASN A 706 27.11 -26.03 -3.05
C ASN A 706 26.42 -26.03 -4.41
N GLU A 707 26.77 -26.96 -5.29
CA GLU A 707 26.15 -27.07 -6.63
C GLU A 707 24.71 -27.58 -6.58
N GLU A 708 24.37 -28.46 -5.63
CA GLU A 708 23.01 -29.01 -5.49
C GLU A 708 22.02 -27.96 -5.01
N ARG A 709 22.48 -27.07 -4.13
CA ARG A 709 21.69 -25.97 -3.59
C ARG A 709 22.53 -24.69 -3.52
N PRO A 710 22.72 -23.99 -4.64
CA PRO A 710 23.62 -22.85 -4.71
C PRO A 710 23.16 -21.63 -3.90
N TRP A 711 21.85 -21.53 -3.63
CA TRP A 711 21.27 -20.54 -2.72
C TRP A 711 19.88 -20.98 -2.23
N VAL A 712 19.34 -20.22 -1.28
CA VAL A 712 17.96 -20.33 -0.78
C VAL A 712 17.19 -19.07 -1.13
N THR A 713 16.08 -19.20 -1.85
CA THR A 713 15.19 -18.06 -2.11
C THR A 713 14.12 -17.93 -1.02
N LYS A 714 13.88 -16.71 -0.56
CA LYS A 714 12.74 -16.36 0.31
C LYS A 714 11.98 -15.19 -0.30
N SER A 715 10.72 -15.42 -0.66
CA SER A 715 9.82 -14.39 -1.19
C SER A 715 9.18 -13.61 -0.07
N GLN A 716 9.79 -12.50 0.29
CA GLN A 716 9.29 -11.55 1.28
C GLN A 716 8.93 -10.26 0.55
N TRP A 717 7.91 -10.32 -0.31
CA TRP A 717 7.72 -9.40 -1.45
C TRP A 717 8.86 -9.48 -2.49
N PHE A 718 10.09 -9.22 -2.06
CA PHE A 718 11.29 -9.47 -2.82
C PHE A 718 11.68 -10.96 -2.80
N SER A 719 12.23 -11.45 -3.90
CA SER A 719 12.75 -12.82 -4.05
C SER A 719 14.19 -12.91 -3.54
N ILE A 720 14.42 -12.66 -2.26
CA ILE A 720 15.78 -12.55 -1.68
C ILE A 720 16.50 -13.89 -1.73
N GLN A 721 17.71 -13.94 -2.28
CA GLN A 721 18.62 -15.07 -2.18
C GLN A 721 19.45 -15.00 -0.88
N LYS A 722 19.55 -16.12 -0.18
CA LYS A 722 20.34 -16.32 1.04
C LYS A 722 21.25 -17.52 0.87
N GLU A 723 22.26 -17.64 1.74
CA GLU A 723 23.18 -18.79 1.74
C GLU A 723 23.88 -18.97 0.39
N PHE A 724 24.05 -17.88 -0.37
CA PHE A 724 24.81 -17.90 -1.62
C PHE A 724 26.29 -17.69 -1.29
N TRP A 725 27.01 -18.81 -1.19
CA TRP A 725 28.43 -18.87 -0.87
C TRP A 725 29.23 -19.28 -2.10
N VAL A 726 30.33 -18.55 -2.36
CA VAL A 726 31.19 -18.78 -3.53
C VAL A 726 32.66 -18.78 -3.15
N THR A 727 33.47 -19.54 -3.89
CA THR A 727 34.92 -19.35 -3.93
C THR A 727 35.27 -18.44 -5.09
N ILE A 728 36.16 -17.46 -4.87
CA ILE A 728 36.58 -16.49 -5.88
C ILE A 728 38.08 -16.64 -6.11
N LYS A 729 38.51 -16.64 -7.37
CA LYS A 729 39.91 -16.59 -7.79
C LYS A 729 40.12 -15.36 -8.66
N ASP A 730 41.20 -14.63 -8.39
CA ASP A 730 41.62 -13.52 -9.24
C ASP A 730 42.18 -14.09 -10.56
N ARG A 731 41.78 -13.51 -11.69
CA ARG A 731 42.27 -13.89 -13.02
C ARG A 731 43.60 -13.20 -13.37
N GLY A 732 43.97 -12.14 -12.66
CA GLY A 732 45.24 -11.42 -12.83
C GLY A 732 45.37 -10.69 -14.18
N VAL A 733 44.25 -10.22 -14.73
CA VAL A 733 44.13 -9.61 -16.07
C VAL A 733 43.93 -8.10 -16.06
#